data_AF-A0A6V8CR54-F1
#
_entry.id   AF-A0A6V8CR54-F1
#
_cell.length_a   1.000
_cell.length_b   1.000
_cell.length_c   1.000
_cell.angle_alpha   90.00
_cell.angle_beta   90.00
_cell.angle_gamma   90.00
#
_symmetry.space_group_name_H-M   'P 1'
#
loop_
_entity.id
_entity.type
_entity.pdbx_description
1 polymer ?
#
loop_
_entity_poly.entity_id
_entity_poly.type
_entity_poly.pdbx_seq_one_letter_code
_entity_poly.pdbx_strand_id
1 'polypeptide(L)'
;MLSLLVPYSPIATFASAEDTKVCCDASEVDLYLLGDGNKQLSPFDGLLSETATSVSFETSVASAEQIGKWELESAWPGTVPDSTWTIELDYEVSDAGGANLNMSATITIGGSSFTAFLGVDQSFIAQGTGTISIDVPVEEVSVSGTSEISVTVSARTIVFSVPASGAKVEFLWGSEDHASSLRAELPLIDLTLDEPVVEGDMVYFAVRIESPFGMEALVFSKSISLKVDGVTIDEDPTEVLDGEAILVIWTWDGASGGKETVNVSVSYELQTGIILQGASDFDIETFDGTGEGGGYYPLNEPLRTNGKGSPLDISITMELEKEGSDLLLEQTTILTIEGEMAFWIRWGLDHLGDDTIPLSTVLKNIDGGNIGDDERGSRVIESAEISRFENEMDSYYITFFQFGLGLESDEIIGDLGGAESFAITLDLMGEDRVRNAPLKLRIDSLTIMSSGLDFRMLNSAFMTPQPSPLWSTYDLFISIKSSAMSSFSYIDVKQSDDVNVNYWRFPWGEAATISASGFTQSDKFTIDSKPTTSIIHAPIGLTSIMTIMLAGGLWSAFRMVSNRSKYPLMIEMILVPVVFLLHFSAFEPLYILASSGGIVFIWWATAIISPRTTTDSKPSSKPQIIVENFPTIACPQCQTSNPVTSDLRPIRIQCDGCNRIIKIVA
;
A
#
# COMPACT_ATOMS: atom_id res chain seq x y z
N MET A 1 31.93 -55.45 -36.90
CA MET A 1 30.55 -55.00 -37.19
C MET A 1 29.74 -55.09 -35.91
N LEU A 2 29.55 -53.95 -35.26
CA LEU A 2 28.44 -53.67 -34.33
C LEU A 2 28.45 -52.14 -34.20
N SER A 3 27.50 -51.45 -34.82
CA SER A 3 27.37 -49.99 -34.74
C SER A 3 26.38 -49.63 -33.63
N LEU A 4 26.75 -48.60 -32.85
CA LEU A 4 25.92 -47.95 -31.86
C LEU A 4 24.68 -47.32 -32.52
N LEU A 5 23.53 -47.46 -31.85
CA LEU A 5 22.33 -46.66 -32.07
C LEU A 5 22.28 -45.60 -30.98
N VAL A 6 22.30 -44.34 -31.40
CA VAL A 6 22.00 -43.15 -30.59
C VAL A 6 20.48 -42.93 -30.68
N PRO A 7 19.75 -42.68 -29.57
CA PRO A 7 18.36 -42.26 -29.66
C PRO A 7 18.31 -40.78 -30.10
N TYR A 8 17.70 -40.55 -31.26
CA TYR A 8 17.25 -39.23 -31.70
C TYR A 8 16.04 -38.81 -30.84
N SER A 9 16.10 -37.61 -30.25
CA SER A 9 14.92 -36.93 -29.71
C SER A 9 13.97 -36.54 -30.85
N PRO A 10 12.64 -36.70 -30.70
CA PRO A 10 11.70 -36.26 -31.73
C PRO A 10 11.61 -34.72 -31.72
N ILE A 11 11.78 -34.15 -32.91
CA ILE A 11 11.44 -32.76 -33.23
C ILE A 11 9.94 -32.60 -32.97
N ALA A 12 9.56 -31.62 -32.14
CA ALA A 12 8.18 -31.19 -31.99
C ALA A 12 7.63 -30.81 -33.38
N THR A 13 6.60 -31.51 -33.83
CA THR A 13 5.86 -31.13 -35.04
C THR A 13 4.91 -30.01 -34.66
N PHE A 14 5.29 -28.79 -35.02
CA PHE A 14 4.41 -27.62 -35.02
C PHE A 14 3.18 -27.95 -35.89
N ALA A 15 1.99 -27.81 -35.31
CA ALA A 15 0.78 -27.58 -36.10
C ALA A 15 0.96 -26.23 -36.85
N SER A 16 0.10 -25.95 -37.82
CA SER A 16 0.15 -24.68 -38.56
C SER A 16 -1.17 -23.97 -38.35
N ALA A 17 -1.21 -23.04 -37.40
CA ALA A 17 -2.15 -21.93 -37.39
C ALA A 17 -1.35 -20.64 -37.64
N GLU A 18 -1.78 -19.81 -38.57
CA GLU A 18 -1.17 -18.48 -38.76
C GLU A 18 -1.72 -17.52 -37.70
N ASP A 19 -0.88 -16.63 -37.19
CA ASP A 19 -1.29 -15.54 -36.29
C ASP A 19 -2.48 -14.81 -36.89
N THR A 20 -3.54 -14.65 -36.09
CA THR A 20 -4.81 -14.14 -36.59
C THR A 20 -5.11 -12.80 -35.94
N LYS A 21 -5.02 -11.71 -36.73
CA LYS A 21 -5.54 -10.40 -36.33
C LYS A 21 -7.06 -10.51 -36.14
N VAL A 22 -7.51 -10.34 -34.91
CA VAL A 22 -8.94 -10.46 -34.55
C VAL A 22 -9.62 -9.11 -34.34
N CYS A 23 -8.85 -8.03 -34.15
CA CYS A 23 -9.32 -6.65 -33.97
C CYS A 23 -8.13 -5.67 -34.22
N CYS A 24 -8.27 -4.37 -34.47
CA CYS A 24 -9.50 -3.56 -34.57
C CYS A 24 -9.44 -2.59 -35.77
N ASP A 25 -10.61 -2.30 -36.33
CA ASP A 25 -10.78 -1.11 -37.18
C ASP A 25 -10.89 0.16 -36.31
N ALA A 26 -11.24 1.29 -36.91
CA ALA A 26 -11.47 2.53 -36.17
C ALA A 26 -12.59 2.41 -35.12
N SER A 27 -12.38 3.00 -33.96
CA SER A 27 -13.35 3.05 -32.86
C SER A 27 -13.53 4.47 -32.36
N GLU A 28 -14.76 4.84 -31.96
CA GLU A 28 -15.04 6.11 -31.30
C GLU A 28 -14.50 6.06 -29.86
N VAL A 29 -13.67 7.04 -29.50
CA VAL A 29 -12.87 7.08 -28.26
C VAL A 29 -12.73 8.52 -27.78
N ASP A 30 -12.71 8.72 -26.46
CA ASP A 30 -12.46 10.02 -25.86
C ASP A 30 -10.95 10.16 -25.57
N LEU A 31 -10.24 10.96 -26.36
CA LEU A 31 -8.82 11.26 -26.15
C LEU A 31 -8.68 12.44 -25.17
N TYR A 32 -8.27 12.17 -23.94
CA TYR A 32 -8.07 13.18 -22.92
C TYR A 32 -6.92 14.13 -23.28
N LEU A 33 -7.14 15.41 -23.01
CA LEU A 33 -6.17 16.48 -23.18
C LEU A 33 -5.27 16.51 -21.94
N LEU A 34 -4.00 16.16 -22.10
CA LEU A 34 -3.03 16.05 -20.99
C LEU A 34 -1.87 17.04 -21.15
N GLY A 35 -1.23 17.36 -20.02
CA GLY A 35 0.05 18.10 -19.97
C GLY A 35 -0.03 19.63 -20.04
N ASP A 36 0.98 20.30 -19.48
CA ASP A 36 1.17 21.76 -19.51
C ASP A 36 2.16 22.19 -20.61
N GLY A 37 3.41 21.70 -20.52
CA GLY A 37 4.45 21.96 -21.52
C GLY A 37 4.38 21.03 -22.74
N ASN A 38 4.40 19.72 -22.50
CA ASN A 38 4.23 18.69 -23.53
C ASN A 38 2.77 18.24 -23.54
N LYS A 39 1.98 18.82 -24.45
CA LYS A 39 0.54 18.58 -24.55
C LYS A 39 0.27 17.35 -25.41
N GLN A 40 -0.32 16.32 -24.82
CA GLN A 40 -0.54 15.02 -25.46
C GLN A 40 -2.02 14.62 -25.45
N LEU A 41 -2.38 13.75 -26.39
CA LEU A 41 -3.67 13.06 -26.46
C LEU A 41 -3.51 11.62 -25.97
N SER A 42 -4.38 11.18 -25.06
CA SER A 42 -4.37 9.80 -24.57
C SER A 42 -5.78 9.27 -24.30
N PRO A 43 -6.09 8.01 -24.62
CA PRO A 43 -7.36 7.39 -24.25
C PRO A 43 -7.37 6.95 -22.77
N PHE A 44 -6.36 7.22 -21.96
CA PHE A 44 -6.31 6.69 -20.60
C PHE A 44 -6.73 7.72 -19.56
N ASP A 45 -7.88 7.51 -18.93
CA ASP A 45 -8.37 8.34 -17.83
C ASP A 45 -7.50 8.19 -16.56
N GLY A 46 -6.82 7.05 -16.39
CA GLY A 46 -5.84 6.82 -15.31
C GLY A 46 -4.60 7.73 -15.37
N LEU A 47 -4.41 8.49 -16.46
CA LEU A 47 -3.36 9.51 -16.59
C LEU A 47 -3.84 10.91 -16.17
N LEU A 48 -5.12 11.08 -15.83
CA LEU A 48 -5.62 12.34 -15.29
C LEU A 48 -5.04 12.55 -13.89
N SER A 49 -4.63 13.78 -13.60
CA SER A 49 -4.06 14.12 -12.29
C SER A 49 -5.12 14.67 -11.33
N GLU A 50 -4.75 14.87 -10.07
CA GLU A 50 -5.63 15.55 -9.10
C GLU A 50 -5.80 17.05 -9.39
N THR A 51 -4.86 17.66 -10.13
CA THR A 51 -4.81 19.12 -10.33
C THR A 51 -4.87 19.50 -11.79
N ALA A 52 -5.87 20.30 -12.16
CA ALA A 52 -6.02 20.74 -13.54
C ALA A 52 -4.82 21.57 -14.00
N THR A 53 -4.46 21.37 -15.26
CA THR A 53 -3.67 22.33 -16.02
C THR A 53 -4.60 23.38 -16.60
N SER A 54 -4.14 24.63 -16.71
CA SER A 54 -4.98 25.69 -17.24
C SER A 54 -4.24 26.76 -18.02
N VAL A 55 -4.99 27.47 -18.86
CA VAL A 55 -4.56 28.73 -19.48
C VAL A 55 -5.61 29.80 -19.19
N SER A 56 -5.13 30.94 -18.69
CA SER A 56 -5.99 32.04 -18.24
C SER A 56 -5.85 33.29 -19.10
N PHE A 57 -6.98 33.93 -19.37
CA PHE A 57 -7.07 35.22 -20.05
C PHE A 57 -7.66 36.25 -19.09
N GLU A 58 -6.87 37.26 -18.70
CA GLU A 58 -7.29 38.33 -17.78
C GLU A 58 -7.78 39.59 -18.51
N THR A 59 -7.63 39.62 -19.84
CA THR A 59 -8.06 40.76 -20.66
C THR A 59 -8.75 40.27 -21.92
N SER A 60 -9.59 41.14 -22.50
CA SER A 60 -10.27 40.82 -23.74
C SER A 60 -9.25 40.59 -24.87
N VAL A 61 -9.32 39.41 -25.49
CA VAL A 61 -8.48 39.03 -26.62
C VAL A 61 -9.12 39.55 -27.91
N ALA A 62 -8.37 40.34 -28.69
CA ALA A 62 -8.83 40.92 -29.95
C ALA A 62 -8.21 40.26 -31.21
N SER A 63 -7.31 39.31 -31.02
CA SER A 63 -6.60 38.56 -32.07
C SER A 63 -6.43 37.11 -31.65
N ALA A 64 -6.39 36.18 -32.61
CA ALA A 64 -6.30 34.76 -32.30
C ALA A 64 -5.10 34.41 -31.40
N GLU A 65 -5.38 33.76 -30.29
CA GLU A 65 -4.42 33.24 -29.33
C GLU A 65 -4.66 31.74 -29.12
N GLN A 66 -3.60 30.94 -29.13
CA GLN A 66 -3.67 29.50 -28.99
C GLN A 66 -3.83 29.13 -27.51
N ILE A 67 -4.86 28.34 -27.19
CA ILE A 67 -5.06 27.78 -25.85
C ILE A 67 -4.16 26.55 -25.68
N GLY A 68 -4.19 25.66 -26.67
CA GLY A 68 -3.37 24.46 -26.68
C GLY A 68 -3.31 23.81 -28.05
N LYS A 69 -2.23 23.05 -28.27
CA LYS A 69 -2.12 22.06 -29.33
C LYS A 69 -1.76 20.76 -28.63
N TRP A 70 -2.61 19.74 -28.74
CA TRP A 70 -2.37 18.41 -28.18
C TRP A 70 -2.11 17.45 -29.32
N GLU A 71 -1.12 16.60 -29.15
CA GLU A 71 -0.62 15.72 -30.19
C GLU A 71 -0.68 14.27 -29.72
N LEU A 72 -1.06 13.37 -30.62
CA LEU A 72 -0.83 11.94 -30.49
C LEU A 72 0.50 11.66 -31.19
N GLU A 73 1.50 11.16 -30.44
CA GLU A 73 2.88 11.05 -30.93
C GLU A 73 3.02 10.16 -32.17
N SER A 74 2.19 9.12 -32.28
CA SER A 74 2.13 8.23 -33.42
C SER A 74 0.69 7.78 -33.67
N ALA A 75 0.24 7.87 -34.91
CA ALA A 75 -1.03 7.28 -35.32
C ALA A 75 -0.89 5.77 -35.53
N TRP A 76 -1.87 4.99 -35.10
CA TRP A 76 -1.91 3.58 -35.49
C TRP A 76 -2.26 3.44 -36.98
N PRO A 77 -1.56 2.60 -37.77
CA PRO A 77 -1.85 2.44 -39.19
C PRO A 77 -3.29 1.98 -39.44
N GLY A 78 -3.97 2.63 -40.38
CA GLY A 78 -5.34 2.27 -40.73
C GLY A 78 -6.09 3.40 -41.43
N THR A 79 -7.42 3.31 -41.45
CA THR A 79 -8.28 4.33 -42.04
C THR A 79 -9.06 5.03 -40.93
N VAL A 80 -8.94 6.35 -40.85
CA VAL A 80 -9.86 7.22 -40.11
C VAL A 80 -11.10 7.42 -40.97
N PRO A 81 -12.31 7.04 -40.53
CA PRO A 81 -13.53 7.19 -41.30
C PRO A 81 -14.03 8.64 -41.35
N ASP A 82 -14.96 8.92 -42.26
CA ASP A 82 -15.71 10.18 -42.29
C ASP A 82 -16.64 10.25 -41.08
N SER A 83 -16.37 11.19 -40.17
CA SER A 83 -17.15 11.38 -38.94
C SER A 83 -17.00 12.80 -38.37
N THR A 84 -17.77 13.12 -37.34
CA THR A 84 -17.67 14.40 -36.62
C THR A 84 -16.89 14.18 -35.34
N TRP A 85 -15.73 14.83 -35.22
CA TRP A 85 -14.95 14.80 -33.99
C TRP A 85 -15.34 15.99 -33.12
N THR A 86 -15.47 15.77 -31.82
CA THR A 86 -15.96 16.80 -30.88
C THR A 86 -14.90 17.10 -29.84
N ILE A 87 -14.49 18.38 -29.76
CA ILE A 87 -13.62 18.85 -28.68
C ILE A 87 -14.51 19.33 -27.54
N GLU A 88 -14.32 18.79 -26.35
CA GLU A 88 -14.92 19.28 -25.10
C GLU A 88 -13.83 19.93 -24.24
N LEU A 89 -14.05 21.20 -23.85
CA LEU A 89 -13.09 21.96 -23.06
C LEU A 89 -13.78 22.65 -21.90
N ASP A 90 -13.33 22.35 -20.69
CA ASP A 90 -13.79 22.98 -19.47
C ASP A 90 -13.27 24.39 -19.32
N TYR A 91 -14.09 25.24 -18.69
CA TYR A 91 -13.76 26.61 -18.40
C TYR A 91 -14.24 27.05 -17.02
N GLU A 92 -13.61 28.09 -16.49
CA GLU A 92 -14.07 28.85 -15.32
C GLU A 92 -14.03 30.35 -15.62
N VAL A 93 -15.14 31.05 -15.33
CA VAL A 93 -15.22 32.52 -15.40
C VAL A 93 -15.33 33.10 -14.00
N SER A 94 -14.35 33.91 -13.62
CA SER A 94 -14.29 34.61 -12.34
C SER A 94 -14.33 36.14 -12.53
N ASP A 95 -14.86 36.83 -11.51
CA ASP A 95 -14.93 38.30 -11.44
C ASP A 95 -15.53 39.02 -12.67
N ALA A 96 -16.43 38.35 -13.40
CA ALA A 96 -17.23 38.92 -14.48
C ALA A 96 -18.64 38.32 -14.48
N GLY A 97 -19.63 39.02 -15.03
CA GLY A 97 -20.97 38.47 -15.24
C GLY A 97 -21.06 37.39 -16.33
N GLY A 98 -19.96 37.16 -17.06
CA GLY A 98 -19.81 36.20 -18.14
C GLY A 98 -18.79 36.68 -19.17
N ALA A 99 -18.58 35.90 -20.23
CA ALA A 99 -17.71 36.26 -21.36
C ALA A 99 -18.33 35.84 -22.69
N ASN A 100 -18.15 36.66 -23.72
CA ASN A 100 -18.43 36.26 -25.09
C ASN A 100 -17.18 35.63 -25.70
N LEU A 101 -17.32 34.42 -26.22
CA LEU A 101 -16.27 33.63 -26.82
C LEU A 101 -16.47 33.50 -28.34
N ASN A 102 -15.37 33.56 -29.07
CA ASN A 102 -15.26 33.13 -30.45
C ASN A 102 -14.03 32.24 -30.53
N MET A 103 -14.23 30.95 -30.76
CA MET A 103 -13.16 29.96 -30.71
C MET A 103 -13.19 29.10 -31.97
N SER A 104 -12.07 28.47 -32.26
CA SER A 104 -11.93 27.50 -33.33
C SER A 104 -11.11 26.31 -32.87
N ALA A 105 -11.47 25.12 -33.33
CA ALA A 105 -10.67 23.91 -33.21
C ALA A 105 -10.20 23.50 -34.61
N THR A 106 -8.93 23.13 -34.71
CA THR A 106 -8.32 22.58 -35.95
C THR A 106 -7.74 21.22 -35.65
N ILE A 107 -8.22 20.19 -36.34
CA ILE A 107 -7.75 18.82 -36.27
C ILE A 107 -6.83 18.59 -37.47
N THR A 108 -5.66 18.02 -37.24
CA THR A 108 -4.70 17.62 -38.28
C THR A 108 -4.50 16.13 -38.24
N ILE A 109 -4.63 15.45 -39.39
CA ILE A 109 -4.50 14.00 -39.54
C ILE A 109 -3.68 13.72 -40.80
N GLY A 110 -2.48 13.16 -40.65
CA GLY A 110 -1.67 12.68 -41.79
C GLY A 110 -1.37 13.73 -42.87
N GLY A 111 -1.43 15.03 -42.53
CA GLY A 111 -1.23 16.17 -43.44
C GLY A 111 -2.50 16.86 -43.93
N SER A 112 -3.69 16.31 -43.66
CA SER A 112 -4.98 16.97 -43.84
C SER A 112 -5.34 17.79 -42.61
N SER A 113 -5.99 18.95 -42.78
CA SER A 113 -6.45 19.77 -41.65
C SER A 113 -7.92 20.16 -41.82
N PHE A 114 -8.68 20.01 -40.74
CA PHE A 114 -10.11 20.29 -40.65
C PHE A 114 -10.34 21.33 -39.55
N THR A 115 -11.07 22.41 -39.85
CA THR A 115 -11.31 23.49 -38.88
C THR A 115 -12.80 23.76 -38.73
N ALA A 116 -13.25 23.86 -37.48
CA ALA A 116 -14.58 24.33 -37.14
C ALA A 116 -14.54 25.44 -36.07
N PHE A 117 -15.71 26.03 -35.83
CA PHE A 117 -15.87 27.18 -34.95
C PHE A 117 -16.92 26.89 -33.88
N LEU A 118 -16.74 27.51 -32.71
CA LEU A 118 -17.70 27.42 -31.61
C LEU A 118 -19.11 27.86 -32.06
N GLY A 119 -20.12 27.09 -31.66
CA GLY A 119 -21.53 27.36 -31.96
C GLY A 119 -22.00 28.71 -31.42
N VAL A 120 -22.95 29.34 -32.12
CA VAL A 120 -23.52 30.64 -31.73
C VAL A 120 -24.35 30.58 -30.45
N ASP A 121 -24.82 29.39 -30.08
CA ASP A 121 -25.52 29.09 -28.84
C ASP A 121 -24.59 29.03 -27.62
N GLN A 122 -23.29 28.77 -27.85
CA GLN A 122 -22.24 28.72 -26.84
C GLN A 122 -21.34 29.97 -26.85
N SER A 123 -21.66 30.97 -27.68
CA SER A 123 -20.85 32.18 -27.81
C SER A 123 -20.85 33.07 -26.57
N PHE A 124 -21.76 32.83 -25.60
CA PHE A 124 -21.76 33.49 -24.30
C PHE A 124 -21.71 32.44 -23.20
N ILE A 125 -20.70 32.54 -22.34
CA ILE A 125 -20.54 31.72 -21.14
C ILE A 125 -20.80 32.57 -19.89
N ALA A 126 -21.58 32.02 -18.95
CA ALA A 126 -21.91 32.69 -17.70
C ALA A 126 -20.76 32.61 -16.69
N GLN A 127 -20.86 33.38 -15.61
CA GLN A 127 -19.96 33.26 -14.46
C GLN A 127 -19.99 31.84 -13.86
N GLY A 128 -18.86 31.33 -13.40
CA GLY A 128 -18.71 30.00 -12.82
C GLY A 128 -18.06 29.01 -13.79
N THR A 129 -18.25 27.72 -13.53
CA THR A 129 -17.68 26.62 -14.31
C THR A 129 -18.65 26.10 -15.37
N GLY A 130 -18.10 25.54 -16.45
CA GLY A 130 -18.88 24.84 -17.49
C GLY A 130 -17.97 24.25 -18.55
N THR A 131 -18.57 23.68 -19.58
CA THR A 131 -17.87 23.01 -20.70
C THR A 131 -18.36 23.60 -22.01
N ILE A 132 -17.44 23.87 -22.94
CA ILE A 132 -17.76 24.23 -24.32
C ILE A 132 -17.46 23.05 -25.25
N SER A 133 -18.16 22.99 -26.38
CA SER A 133 -18.02 21.93 -27.36
C SER A 133 -17.87 22.49 -28.78
N ILE A 134 -16.91 21.96 -29.54
CA ILE A 134 -16.67 22.31 -30.94
C ILE A 134 -16.70 21.04 -31.80
N ASP A 135 -17.71 20.93 -32.66
CA ASP A 135 -17.85 19.83 -33.62
C ASP A 135 -17.08 20.14 -34.91
N VAL A 136 -16.11 19.29 -35.24
CA VAL A 136 -15.26 19.39 -36.42
C VAL A 136 -15.58 18.23 -37.37
N PRO A 137 -16.10 18.51 -38.58
CA PRO A 137 -16.30 17.46 -39.58
C PRO A 137 -14.95 17.00 -40.14
N VAL A 138 -14.67 15.71 -40.02
CA VAL A 138 -13.45 15.05 -40.48
C VAL A 138 -13.82 14.14 -41.65
N GLU A 139 -13.14 14.31 -42.77
CA GLU A 139 -13.30 13.43 -43.94
C GLU A 139 -12.43 12.17 -43.77
N GLU A 140 -12.74 11.10 -44.53
CA GLU A 140 -11.95 9.87 -44.49
C GLU A 140 -10.46 10.13 -44.83
N VAL A 141 -9.55 9.68 -43.96
CA VAL A 141 -8.10 9.82 -44.12
C VAL A 141 -7.38 8.51 -43.80
N SER A 142 -6.52 8.04 -44.70
CA SER A 142 -5.62 6.93 -44.40
C SER A 142 -4.41 7.41 -43.62
N VAL A 143 -4.11 6.74 -42.51
CA VAL A 143 -3.00 7.05 -41.60
C VAL A 143 -1.98 5.91 -41.57
N SER A 144 -0.73 6.28 -41.30
CA SER A 144 0.40 5.38 -41.12
C SER A 144 1.04 5.63 -39.75
N GLY A 145 1.93 4.74 -39.30
CA GLY A 145 2.68 4.88 -38.04
C GLY A 145 3.40 6.22 -37.87
N THR A 146 3.71 6.91 -38.98
CA THR A 146 4.40 8.21 -38.97
C THR A 146 3.48 9.41 -39.16
N SER A 147 2.17 9.19 -39.25
CA SER A 147 1.18 10.25 -39.44
C SER A 147 0.97 11.00 -38.12
N GLU A 148 1.05 12.32 -38.15
CA GLU A 148 0.68 13.17 -37.00
C GLU A 148 -0.85 13.21 -36.88
N ILE A 149 -1.35 13.06 -35.65
CA ILE A 149 -2.72 13.40 -35.26
C ILE A 149 -2.64 14.47 -34.18
N SER A 150 -3.23 15.64 -34.41
CA SER A 150 -3.20 16.72 -33.42
C SER A 150 -4.43 17.60 -33.46
N VAL A 151 -4.78 18.18 -32.32
CA VAL A 151 -5.88 19.15 -32.17
C VAL A 151 -5.36 20.46 -31.62
N THR A 152 -5.65 21.55 -32.33
CA THR A 152 -5.29 22.91 -31.92
C THR A 152 -6.55 23.71 -31.62
N VAL A 153 -6.66 24.20 -30.39
CA VAL A 153 -7.77 25.06 -29.95
C VAL A 153 -7.27 26.49 -29.82
N SER A 154 -7.99 27.43 -30.42
CA SER A 154 -7.64 28.85 -30.44
C SER A 154 -8.81 29.74 -30.04
N ALA A 155 -8.54 30.68 -29.13
CA ALA A 155 -9.43 31.78 -28.80
C ALA A 155 -9.24 32.92 -29.81
N ARG A 156 -10.22 33.13 -30.68
CA ARG A 156 -10.19 34.21 -31.69
C ARG A 156 -10.52 35.56 -31.08
N THR A 157 -11.56 35.61 -30.26
CA THR A 157 -11.90 36.76 -29.44
C THR A 157 -12.50 36.34 -28.10
N ILE A 158 -12.15 37.04 -27.03
CA ILE A 158 -12.76 36.91 -25.70
C ILE A 158 -13.19 38.31 -25.26
N VAL A 159 -14.45 38.49 -24.89
CA VAL A 159 -14.99 39.79 -24.46
C VAL A 159 -15.80 39.63 -23.18
N PHE A 160 -15.27 40.13 -22.07
CA PHE A 160 -15.95 40.10 -20.78
C PHE A 160 -17.23 40.94 -20.75
N SER A 161 -18.24 40.39 -20.09
CA SER A 161 -19.51 41.07 -19.79
C SER A 161 -19.52 41.49 -18.33
N VAL A 162 -19.67 42.79 -18.08
CA VAL A 162 -19.65 43.38 -16.72
C VAL A 162 -18.40 42.95 -15.93
N PRO A 163 -17.18 43.22 -16.42
CA PRO A 163 -15.95 42.85 -15.73
C PRO A 163 -15.78 43.64 -14.43
N ALA A 164 -15.41 42.96 -13.34
CA ALA A 164 -14.90 43.55 -12.12
C ALA A 164 -13.36 43.57 -12.12
N SER A 165 -12.75 44.06 -11.04
CA SER A 165 -11.30 44.00 -10.87
C SER A 165 -10.88 42.55 -10.69
N GLY A 166 -10.14 42.00 -11.65
CA GLY A 166 -9.70 40.59 -11.64
C GLY A 166 -10.45 39.66 -12.60
N ALA A 167 -11.31 40.20 -13.48
CA ALA A 167 -12.05 39.40 -14.46
C ALA A 167 -11.13 38.46 -15.25
N LYS A 168 -11.43 37.17 -15.22
CA LYS A 168 -10.62 36.12 -15.86
C LYS A 168 -11.52 35.03 -16.46
N VAL A 169 -11.14 34.53 -17.63
CA VAL A 169 -11.60 33.24 -18.15
C VAL A 169 -10.42 32.29 -18.11
N GLU A 170 -10.63 31.12 -17.55
CA GLU A 170 -9.66 30.03 -17.49
C GLU A 170 -10.20 28.84 -18.28
N PHE A 171 -9.36 28.20 -19.07
CA PHE A 171 -9.67 26.92 -19.70
C PHE A 171 -8.85 25.84 -19.01
N LEU A 172 -9.49 24.72 -18.67
CA LEU A 172 -8.93 23.69 -17.78
C LEU A 172 -8.93 22.31 -18.46
N TRP A 173 -7.91 21.49 -18.19
CA TRP A 173 -7.81 20.10 -18.65
C TRP A 173 -6.86 19.27 -17.77
N GLY A 174 -6.82 17.96 -17.99
CA GLY A 174 -5.77 17.08 -17.43
C GLY A 174 -5.96 16.69 -15.97
N SER A 175 -7.15 16.90 -15.41
CA SER A 175 -7.50 16.36 -14.08
C SER A 175 -8.82 15.62 -14.07
N GLU A 176 -9.03 14.80 -13.04
CA GLU A 176 -10.28 14.04 -12.87
C GLU A 176 -11.52 14.94 -12.87
N ASP A 177 -11.44 16.11 -12.20
CA ASP A 177 -12.52 17.10 -12.16
C ASP A 177 -12.69 17.90 -13.46
N HIS A 178 -11.68 17.88 -14.33
CA HIS A 178 -11.61 18.64 -15.58
C HIS A 178 -11.08 17.79 -16.74
N ALA A 179 -11.81 16.72 -17.04
CA ALA A 179 -11.45 15.71 -18.03
C ALA A 179 -11.75 16.15 -19.48
N SER A 180 -11.34 17.37 -19.83
CA SER A 180 -11.46 17.91 -21.20
C SER A 180 -10.83 16.94 -22.21
N SER A 181 -11.51 16.71 -23.33
CA SER A 181 -11.20 15.60 -24.24
C SER A 181 -11.53 15.94 -25.69
N LEU A 182 -11.01 15.11 -26.59
CA LEU A 182 -11.36 15.04 -28.00
C LEU A 182 -12.05 13.69 -28.25
N ARG A 183 -13.36 13.71 -28.48
CA ARG A 183 -14.09 12.54 -28.99
C ARG A 183 -13.76 12.37 -30.47
N ALA A 184 -13.13 11.26 -30.81
CA ALA A 184 -12.62 10.98 -32.16
C ALA A 184 -12.88 9.53 -32.56
N GLU A 185 -12.97 9.25 -33.86
CA GLU A 185 -13.10 7.89 -34.39
C GLU A 185 -11.84 7.56 -35.19
N LEU A 186 -10.98 6.68 -34.68
CA LEU A 186 -9.69 6.35 -35.27
C LEU A 186 -9.20 4.95 -34.87
N PRO A 187 -8.33 4.32 -35.68
CA PRO A 187 -7.63 3.10 -35.27
C PRO A 187 -6.62 3.42 -34.16
N LEU A 188 -6.58 2.60 -33.10
CA LEU A 188 -5.67 2.78 -31.97
C LEU A 188 -4.91 1.51 -31.57
N ILE A 189 -5.45 0.33 -31.86
CA ILE A 189 -4.93 -0.91 -31.32
C ILE A 189 -5.24 -2.07 -32.25
N ASP A 190 -4.27 -2.97 -32.41
CA ASP A 190 -4.47 -4.28 -32.99
C ASP A 190 -4.40 -5.35 -31.90
N LEU A 191 -5.36 -6.27 -31.95
CA LEU A 191 -5.36 -7.48 -31.15
C LEU A 191 -5.19 -8.66 -32.10
N THR A 192 -4.14 -9.42 -31.86
CA THR A 192 -3.81 -10.64 -32.62
C THR A 192 -3.80 -11.82 -31.66
N LEU A 193 -4.46 -12.91 -32.04
CA LEU A 193 -4.30 -14.20 -31.36
C LEU A 193 -3.16 -14.93 -32.06
N ASP A 194 -2.05 -15.11 -31.34
CA ASP A 194 -0.89 -15.85 -31.83
C ASP A 194 -1.20 -17.35 -31.85
N GLU A 195 -0.40 -18.10 -32.62
CA GLU A 195 -0.48 -19.56 -32.62
C GLU A 195 -0.34 -20.14 -31.19
N PRO A 196 -1.25 -21.02 -30.73
CA PRO A 196 -1.17 -21.60 -29.40
C PRO A 196 0.08 -22.47 -29.24
N VAL A 197 0.77 -22.31 -28.11
CA VAL A 197 1.92 -23.16 -27.76
C VAL A 197 1.44 -24.33 -26.92
N VAL A 198 1.74 -25.56 -27.35
CA VAL A 198 1.35 -26.78 -26.63
C VAL A 198 2.56 -27.41 -25.95
N GLU A 199 2.47 -27.60 -24.62
CA GLU A 199 3.47 -28.31 -23.82
C GLU A 199 2.80 -29.46 -23.04
N GLY A 200 2.88 -30.68 -23.59
CA GLY A 200 2.25 -31.85 -22.98
C GLY A 200 0.72 -31.75 -23.05
N ASP A 201 0.08 -31.67 -21.88
CA ASP A 201 -1.36 -31.49 -21.69
C ASP A 201 -1.78 -30.03 -21.50
N MET A 202 -0.81 -29.10 -21.40
CA MET A 202 -1.04 -27.66 -21.24
C MET A 202 -1.00 -26.95 -22.59
N VAL A 203 -1.86 -25.94 -22.75
CA VAL A 203 -1.87 -25.06 -23.93
C VAL A 203 -1.78 -23.61 -23.47
N TYR A 204 -0.96 -22.82 -24.16
CA TYR A 204 -0.79 -21.41 -23.89
C TYR A 204 -1.37 -20.58 -25.04
N PHE A 205 -2.31 -19.70 -24.71
CA PHE A 205 -2.93 -18.79 -25.65
C PHE A 205 -2.40 -17.39 -25.42
N ALA A 206 -1.78 -16.80 -26.44
CA ALA A 206 -1.22 -15.46 -26.37
C ALA A 206 -2.10 -14.46 -27.15
N VAL A 207 -2.43 -13.35 -26.50
CA VAL A 207 -2.98 -12.16 -27.14
C VAL A 207 -1.84 -11.18 -27.30
N ARG A 208 -1.55 -10.82 -28.54
CA ARG A 208 -0.62 -9.76 -28.90
C ARG A 208 -1.37 -8.44 -29.03
N ILE A 209 -0.95 -7.47 -28.23
CA ILE A 209 -1.45 -6.10 -28.22
C ILE A 209 -0.42 -5.22 -28.89
N GLU A 210 -0.80 -4.57 -29.98
CA GLU A 210 0.04 -3.60 -30.68
C GLU A 210 -0.66 -2.24 -30.71
N SER A 211 0.03 -1.21 -30.27
CA SER A 211 -0.56 0.10 -29.99
C SER A 211 0.52 1.18 -30.00
N PRO A 212 0.22 2.43 -30.45
CA PRO A 212 1.16 3.53 -30.36
C PRO A 212 1.42 3.96 -28.90
N PHE A 213 0.62 3.49 -27.94
CA PHE A 213 0.75 3.80 -26.52
C PHE A 213 1.69 2.84 -25.77
N GLY A 214 2.22 1.79 -26.44
CA GLY A 214 3.09 0.80 -25.82
C GLY A 214 2.47 0.22 -24.54
N MET A 215 3.25 0.20 -23.46
CA MET A 215 2.85 -0.34 -22.15
C MET A 215 1.59 0.27 -21.55
N GLU A 216 1.28 1.53 -21.86
CA GLU A 216 0.09 2.20 -21.36
C GLU A 216 -1.19 1.50 -21.82
N ALA A 217 -1.15 0.85 -23.00
CA ALA A 217 -2.27 0.06 -23.51
C ALA A 217 -2.65 -1.09 -22.58
N LEU A 218 -1.69 -1.78 -21.98
CA LEU A 218 -2.02 -2.80 -20.99
C LEU A 218 -2.37 -2.17 -19.64
N VAL A 219 -1.48 -1.31 -19.14
CA VAL A 219 -1.49 -0.77 -17.76
C VAL A 219 -2.76 0.01 -17.44
N PHE A 220 -3.23 0.84 -18.37
CA PHE A 220 -4.38 1.72 -18.14
C PHE A 220 -5.65 1.24 -18.82
N SER A 221 -5.63 0.06 -19.45
CA SER A 221 -6.86 -0.60 -19.88
C SER A 221 -7.76 -0.89 -18.69
N LYS A 222 -9.07 -0.93 -18.91
CA LYS A 222 -10.03 -1.28 -17.85
C LYS A 222 -10.04 -2.78 -17.58
N SER A 223 -9.90 -3.59 -18.62
CA SER A 223 -9.81 -5.04 -18.48
C SER A 223 -9.29 -5.71 -19.74
N ILE A 224 -8.68 -6.87 -19.56
CA ILE A 224 -8.44 -7.85 -20.62
C ILE A 224 -8.84 -9.22 -20.09
N SER A 225 -9.50 -10.03 -20.93
CA SER A 225 -9.92 -11.38 -20.58
C SER A 225 -9.90 -12.30 -21.79
N LEU A 226 -9.57 -13.56 -21.56
CA LEU A 226 -9.57 -14.62 -22.56
C LEU A 226 -10.58 -15.71 -22.17
N LYS A 227 -11.27 -16.24 -23.18
CA LYS A 227 -12.16 -17.39 -23.03
C LYS A 227 -11.78 -18.48 -24.01
N VAL A 228 -11.82 -19.72 -23.55
CA VAL A 228 -11.67 -20.93 -24.36
C VAL A 228 -12.99 -21.68 -24.32
N ASP A 229 -13.58 -21.96 -25.50
CA ASP A 229 -14.90 -22.56 -25.68
C ASP A 229 -16.02 -21.86 -24.88
N GLY A 230 -15.91 -20.54 -24.75
CA GLY A 230 -16.85 -19.69 -24.02
C GLY A 230 -16.66 -19.69 -22.50
N VAL A 231 -15.66 -20.40 -21.95
CA VAL A 231 -15.29 -20.40 -20.54
C VAL A 231 -14.14 -19.43 -20.31
N THR A 232 -14.30 -18.47 -19.38
CA THR A 232 -13.23 -17.54 -19.00
C THR A 232 -12.09 -18.26 -18.30
N ILE A 233 -10.86 -17.89 -18.66
CA ILE A 233 -9.66 -18.32 -17.93
C ILE A 233 -9.42 -17.31 -16.80
N ASP A 234 -9.59 -17.77 -15.56
CA ASP A 234 -9.47 -16.93 -14.35
C ASP A 234 -8.04 -16.92 -13.77
N GLU A 235 -7.13 -17.75 -14.30
CA GLU A 235 -5.72 -17.73 -13.93
C GLU A 235 -5.05 -16.42 -14.40
N ASP A 236 -4.15 -15.89 -13.57
CA ASP A 236 -3.41 -14.66 -13.88
C ASP A 236 -2.49 -14.92 -15.09
N PRO A 237 -2.64 -14.16 -16.19
CA PRO A 237 -1.81 -14.36 -17.36
C PRO A 237 -0.37 -13.90 -17.13
N THR A 238 0.55 -14.43 -17.91
CA THR A 238 1.92 -13.93 -17.96
C THR A 238 2.04 -12.85 -19.03
N GLU A 239 2.55 -11.67 -18.69
CA GLU A 239 2.76 -10.59 -19.65
C GLU A 239 4.24 -10.35 -19.98
N VAL A 240 4.53 -10.16 -21.27
CA VAL A 240 5.90 -10.09 -21.80
C VAL A 240 5.97 -9.03 -22.90
N LEU A 241 7.12 -8.37 -23.04
CA LEU A 241 7.40 -7.51 -24.19
C LEU A 241 8.04 -8.31 -25.33
N ASP A 242 7.53 -8.12 -26.53
CA ASP A 242 8.09 -8.65 -27.78
C ASP A 242 8.25 -7.50 -28.79
N GLY A 243 9.43 -6.89 -28.79
CA GLY A 243 9.68 -5.65 -29.52
C GLY A 243 8.87 -4.49 -28.94
N GLU A 244 7.95 -3.94 -29.73
CA GLU A 244 7.00 -2.90 -29.32
C GLU A 244 5.62 -3.47 -28.92
N ALA A 245 5.41 -4.77 -29.13
CA ALA A 245 4.16 -5.46 -28.80
C ALA A 245 4.16 -6.02 -27.38
N ILE A 246 2.97 -6.13 -26.79
CA ILE A 246 2.76 -6.76 -25.50
C ILE A 246 2.08 -8.10 -25.73
N LEU A 247 2.66 -9.18 -25.21
CA LEU A 247 2.05 -10.50 -25.21
C LEU A 247 1.42 -10.75 -23.84
N VAL A 248 0.14 -11.06 -23.81
CA VAL A 248 -0.60 -11.49 -22.61
C VAL A 248 -0.95 -12.96 -22.80
N ILE A 249 -0.44 -13.83 -21.94
CA ILE A 249 -0.40 -15.27 -22.20
C ILE A 249 -1.13 -16.03 -21.10
N TRP A 250 -2.23 -16.69 -21.47
CA TRP A 250 -3.02 -17.50 -20.56
C TRP A 250 -2.65 -18.97 -20.66
N THR A 251 -2.66 -19.62 -19.52
CA THR A 251 -2.47 -21.07 -19.41
C THR A 251 -3.84 -21.77 -19.41
N TRP A 252 -3.97 -22.82 -20.20
CA TRP A 252 -5.19 -23.63 -20.29
C TRP A 252 -4.87 -25.11 -20.08
N ASP A 253 -5.54 -25.72 -19.10
CA ASP A 253 -5.40 -27.13 -18.70
C ASP A 253 -6.67 -27.96 -19.05
N GLY A 254 -7.57 -27.41 -19.85
CA GLY A 254 -8.87 -28.03 -20.18
C GLY A 254 -8.83 -29.03 -21.34
N ALA A 255 -7.65 -29.34 -21.87
CA ALA A 255 -7.50 -30.17 -23.05
C ALA A 255 -7.99 -31.60 -22.83
N SER A 256 -8.70 -32.15 -23.81
CA SER A 256 -9.27 -33.51 -23.71
C SER A 256 -8.28 -34.62 -24.10
N GLY A 257 -7.11 -34.24 -24.62
CA GLY A 257 -6.05 -35.14 -25.09
C GLY A 257 -6.22 -35.52 -26.57
N GLY A 258 -5.13 -35.41 -27.33
CA GLY A 258 -5.12 -35.64 -28.78
C GLY A 258 -5.51 -34.41 -29.58
N LYS A 259 -6.04 -34.61 -30.79
CA LYS A 259 -6.43 -33.51 -31.69
C LYS A 259 -7.81 -32.99 -31.37
N GLU A 260 -7.92 -31.69 -31.11
CA GLU A 260 -9.18 -30.99 -30.88
C GLU A 260 -9.14 -29.58 -31.47
N THR A 261 -10.33 -29.05 -31.77
CA THR A 261 -10.50 -27.66 -32.22
C THR A 261 -11.14 -26.87 -31.08
N VAL A 262 -10.52 -25.77 -30.71
CA VAL A 262 -10.96 -24.90 -29.61
C VAL A 262 -11.27 -23.50 -30.12
N ASN A 263 -12.36 -22.92 -29.64
CA ASN A 263 -12.69 -21.53 -29.93
C ASN A 263 -12.08 -20.61 -28.86
N VAL A 264 -11.22 -19.68 -29.28
CA VAL A 264 -10.56 -18.73 -28.38
C VAL A 264 -11.10 -17.34 -28.67
N SER A 265 -11.59 -16.66 -27.64
CA SER A 265 -12.09 -15.29 -27.75
C SER A 265 -11.44 -14.38 -26.73
N VAL A 266 -11.07 -13.18 -27.15
CA VAL A 266 -10.52 -12.12 -26.31
C VAL A 266 -11.51 -10.96 -26.20
N SER A 267 -11.57 -10.36 -25.02
CA SER A 267 -12.28 -9.11 -24.75
C SER A 267 -11.34 -8.15 -24.04
N TYR A 268 -11.12 -6.98 -24.63
CA TYR A 268 -10.24 -5.94 -24.13
C TYR A 268 -11.02 -4.62 -24.04
N GLU A 269 -11.05 -4.01 -22.87
CA GLU A 269 -11.74 -2.75 -22.61
C GLU A 269 -10.72 -1.60 -22.52
N LEU A 270 -10.61 -0.81 -23.59
CA LEU A 270 -9.65 0.29 -23.70
C LEU A 270 -10.00 1.43 -22.75
N GLN A 271 -11.27 1.80 -22.72
CA GLN A 271 -11.87 2.81 -21.86
C GLN A 271 -13.21 2.28 -21.37
N THR A 272 -13.74 2.87 -20.29
CA THR A 272 -15.06 2.52 -19.75
C THR A 272 -16.12 2.52 -20.87
N GLY A 273 -16.65 1.35 -21.20
CA GLY A 273 -17.69 1.19 -22.22
C GLY A 273 -17.19 1.00 -23.66
N ILE A 274 -15.88 1.07 -23.93
CA ILE A 274 -15.27 0.76 -25.23
C ILE A 274 -14.62 -0.61 -25.16
N ILE A 275 -15.40 -1.62 -25.54
CA ILE A 275 -14.98 -3.03 -25.49
C ILE A 275 -14.68 -3.54 -26.90
N LEU A 276 -13.44 -3.94 -27.10
CA LEU A 276 -12.89 -4.52 -28.32
C LEU A 276 -12.88 -6.05 -28.17
N GLN A 277 -13.44 -6.75 -29.15
CA GLN A 277 -13.61 -8.20 -29.08
C GLN A 277 -13.14 -8.87 -30.36
N GLY A 278 -12.58 -10.06 -30.20
CA GLY A 278 -12.08 -10.87 -31.29
C GLY A 278 -12.14 -12.35 -30.94
N ALA A 279 -12.27 -13.22 -31.95
CA ALA A 279 -12.24 -14.66 -31.74
C ALA A 279 -11.65 -15.39 -32.95
N SER A 280 -11.00 -16.51 -32.68
CA SER A 280 -10.48 -17.43 -33.70
C SER A 280 -10.64 -18.88 -33.24
N ASP A 281 -10.65 -19.81 -34.18
CA ASP A 281 -10.66 -21.25 -33.92
C ASP A 281 -9.25 -21.79 -34.14
N PHE A 282 -8.74 -22.58 -33.20
CA PHE A 282 -7.42 -23.20 -33.28
C PHE A 282 -7.52 -24.73 -33.24
N ASP A 283 -6.80 -25.39 -34.13
CA ASP A 283 -6.60 -26.84 -34.08
C ASP A 283 -5.35 -27.14 -33.24
N ILE A 284 -5.55 -27.74 -32.07
CA ILE A 284 -4.49 -28.11 -31.14
C ILE A 284 -4.32 -29.63 -31.07
N GLU A 285 -3.10 -30.08 -30.78
CA GLU A 285 -2.80 -31.49 -30.52
C GLU A 285 -2.04 -31.62 -29.19
N THR A 286 -2.75 -32.01 -28.14
CA THR A 286 -2.16 -32.25 -26.81
C THR A 286 -1.77 -33.71 -26.66
N PHE A 287 -0.75 -33.97 -25.85
CA PHE A 287 -0.22 -35.31 -25.61
C PHE A 287 -0.40 -35.67 -24.15
N ASP A 288 -0.59 -36.97 -23.86
CA ASP A 288 -0.53 -37.50 -22.50
C ASP A 288 0.86 -37.18 -21.92
N GLY A 289 0.93 -36.10 -21.16
CA GLY A 289 2.14 -35.59 -20.53
C GLY A 289 1.86 -35.31 -19.06
N THR A 290 2.90 -35.42 -18.24
CA THR A 290 2.91 -34.77 -16.92
C THR A 290 3.40 -33.36 -17.15
N GLY A 291 2.65 -32.51 -17.87
CA GLY A 291 2.94 -31.09 -17.91
C GLY A 291 3.22 -30.69 -16.48
N GLU A 292 4.39 -30.11 -16.21
CA GLU A 292 4.94 -30.10 -14.85
C GLU A 292 4.17 -29.11 -13.93
N GLY A 293 2.89 -28.80 -14.23
CA GLY A 293 2.07 -27.69 -13.73
C GLY A 293 2.70 -26.36 -14.08
N GLY A 294 2.13 -25.22 -13.67
CA GLY A 294 2.94 -24.04 -13.32
C GLY A 294 2.86 -22.75 -14.11
N GLY A 295 2.02 -22.66 -15.12
CA GLY A 295 1.95 -21.48 -15.96
C GLY A 295 3.00 -21.45 -17.07
N TYR A 296 2.89 -20.45 -17.92
CA TYR A 296 3.77 -20.24 -19.07
C TYR A 296 5.17 -19.78 -18.64
N TYR A 297 6.20 -20.33 -19.29
CA TYR A 297 7.58 -19.88 -19.12
C TYR A 297 7.99 -18.98 -20.29
N PRO A 298 8.16 -17.66 -20.07
CA PRO A 298 8.40 -16.73 -21.17
C PRO A 298 9.85 -16.76 -21.66
N LEU A 299 10.01 -16.61 -22.98
CA LEU A 299 11.32 -16.56 -23.65
C LEU A 299 12.01 -15.19 -23.54
N ASN A 300 11.26 -14.15 -23.23
CA ASN A 300 11.77 -12.80 -22.97
C ASN A 300 11.41 -12.39 -21.54
N GLU A 301 12.04 -11.31 -21.06
CA GLU A 301 11.80 -10.79 -19.72
C GLU A 301 10.31 -10.44 -19.51
N PRO A 302 9.66 -11.01 -18.47
CA PRO A 302 8.28 -10.69 -18.16
C PRO A 302 8.15 -9.26 -17.64
N LEU A 303 6.95 -8.74 -17.73
CA LEU A 303 6.63 -7.42 -17.23
C LEU A 303 6.61 -7.40 -15.70
N ARG A 304 7.06 -6.29 -15.12
CA ARG A 304 7.06 -6.08 -13.65
C ARG A 304 5.71 -5.66 -13.09
N THR A 305 4.80 -5.23 -13.97
CA THR A 305 3.45 -4.80 -13.62
C THR A 305 2.55 -4.85 -14.85
N ASN A 306 1.30 -5.23 -14.63
CA ASN A 306 0.20 -5.10 -15.58
C ASN A 306 -0.67 -3.87 -15.29
N GLY A 307 -0.16 -2.93 -14.49
CA GLY A 307 -0.83 -1.69 -14.09
C GLY A 307 -1.63 -1.77 -12.80
N LYS A 308 -1.91 -2.98 -12.29
CA LYS A 308 -2.55 -3.14 -10.97
C LYS A 308 -1.56 -3.06 -9.82
N GLY A 309 -0.30 -3.43 -10.06
CA GLY A 309 0.75 -3.49 -9.06
C GLY A 309 0.71 -4.77 -8.19
N SER A 310 1.89 -5.18 -7.74
CA SER A 310 2.07 -6.36 -6.89
C SER A 310 1.81 -6.05 -5.40
N PRO A 311 1.33 -7.01 -4.59
CA PRO A 311 1.28 -6.83 -3.14
C PRO A 311 2.68 -6.86 -2.53
N LEU A 312 2.88 -6.13 -1.42
CA LEU A 312 4.14 -6.13 -0.66
C LEU A 312 3.89 -6.21 0.85
N ASP A 313 4.47 -7.20 1.53
CA ASP A 313 4.48 -7.20 3.00
C ASP A 313 5.86 -6.83 3.53
N ILE A 314 5.91 -5.81 4.39
CA ILE A 314 7.13 -5.31 5.01
C ILE A 314 7.12 -5.68 6.49
N SER A 315 8.06 -6.55 6.89
CA SER A 315 8.29 -6.88 8.30
C SER A 315 9.66 -6.40 8.76
N ILE A 316 9.70 -5.54 9.78
CA ILE A 316 10.94 -5.00 10.33
C ILE A 316 11.07 -5.42 11.79
N THR A 317 12.17 -6.05 12.16
CA THR A 317 12.53 -6.33 13.55
C THR A 317 13.75 -5.51 13.92
N MET A 318 13.67 -4.74 15.01
CA MET A 318 14.75 -3.91 15.52
C MET A 318 15.08 -4.31 16.96
N GLU A 319 16.34 -4.64 17.22
CA GLU A 319 16.87 -4.92 18.56
C GLU A 319 17.97 -3.93 18.91
N LEU A 320 17.74 -3.16 19.98
CA LEU A 320 18.65 -2.12 20.44
C LEU A 320 19.39 -2.59 21.70
N GLU A 321 20.71 -2.63 21.61
CA GLU A 321 21.57 -3.05 22.71
C GLU A 321 22.67 -2.02 22.99
N LYS A 322 23.22 -2.11 24.19
CA LYS A 322 24.35 -1.28 24.61
C LYS A 322 25.56 -2.18 24.76
N GLU A 323 26.57 -1.98 23.93
CA GLU A 323 27.85 -2.65 24.05
C GLU A 323 28.95 -1.65 24.42
N GLY A 324 29.46 -1.75 25.65
CA GLY A 324 30.47 -0.81 26.14
C GLY A 324 29.96 0.64 26.20
N SER A 325 30.59 1.52 25.41
CA SER A 325 30.16 2.92 25.22
C SER A 325 29.15 3.11 24.10
N ASP A 326 28.98 2.11 23.25
CA ASP A 326 28.35 2.24 21.95
C ASP A 326 26.92 1.68 22.02
N LEU A 327 26.08 2.17 21.14
CA LEU A 327 24.69 1.76 21.01
C LEU A 327 24.59 0.98 19.69
N LEU A 328 24.20 -0.28 19.76
CA LEU A 328 24.10 -1.15 18.59
C LEU A 328 22.64 -1.37 18.25
N LEU A 329 22.31 -1.23 16.96
CA LEU A 329 21.00 -1.55 16.41
C LEU A 329 21.17 -2.71 15.43
N GLU A 330 20.63 -3.86 15.81
CA GLU A 330 20.40 -4.99 14.92
C GLU A 330 19.03 -4.81 14.26
N GLN A 331 18.99 -4.82 12.94
CA GLN A 331 17.77 -4.68 12.17
C GLN A 331 17.66 -5.81 11.15
N THR A 332 16.52 -6.51 11.19
CA THR A 332 16.11 -7.47 10.16
C THR A 332 14.89 -6.91 9.44
N THR A 333 15.02 -6.66 8.15
CA THR A 333 13.91 -6.27 7.28
C THR A 333 13.59 -7.42 6.33
N ILE A 334 12.33 -7.82 6.25
CA ILE A 334 11.85 -8.86 5.35
C ILE A 334 10.80 -8.23 4.44
N LEU A 335 11.06 -8.26 3.14
CA LEU A 335 10.11 -7.90 2.10
C LEU A 335 9.54 -9.20 1.54
N THR A 336 8.25 -9.45 1.73
CA THR A 336 7.54 -10.55 1.06
C THR A 336 6.92 -9.98 -0.20
N ILE A 337 7.38 -10.50 -1.34
CA ILE A 337 7.05 -10.01 -2.68
C ILE A 337 6.17 -11.06 -3.36
N GLU A 338 5.07 -10.61 -3.94
CA GLU A 338 4.08 -11.43 -4.64
C GLU A 338 3.82 -10.93 -6.06
N GLY A 339 3.00 -11.65 -6.83
CA GLY A 339 2.56 -11.24 -8.17
C GLY A 339 3.67 -11.09 -9.21
N GLU A 340 3.47 -10.18 -10.16
CA GLU A 340 4.39 -9.97 -11.28
C GLU A 340 5.80 -9.61 -10.85
N MET A 341 5.97 -8.88 -9.74
CA MET A 341 7.31 -8.57 -9.25
C MET A 341 8.04 -9.83 -8.76
N ALA A 342 7.34 -10.74 -8.07
CA ALA A 342 7.93 -12.01 -7.64
C ALA A 342 8.31 -12.89 -8.84
N PHE A 343 7.42 -12.96 -9.83
CA PHE A 343 7.67 -13.71 -11.06
C PHE A 343 8.86 -13.13 -11.85
N TRP A 344 8.93 -11.81 -11.98
CA TRP A 344 10.04 -11.12 -12.65
C TRP A 344 11.40 -11.38 -11.97
N ILE A 345 11.47 -11.31 -10.63
CA ILE A 345 12.69 -11.63 -9.89
C ILE A 345 13.09 -13.10 -10.13
N ARG A 346 12.13 -14.03 -10.04
CA ARG A 346 12.38 -15.47 -10.26
C ARG A 346 12.90 -15.76 -11.66
N TRP A 347 12.26 -15.17 -12.67
CA TRP A 347 12.69 -15.29 -14.06
C TRP A 347 14.07 -14.68 -14.29
N GLY A 348 14.36 -13.53 -13.66
CA GLY A 348 15.66 -12.88 -13.75
C GLY A 348 16.79 -13.68 -13.11
N LEU A 349 16.52 -14.45 -12.05
CA LEU A 349 17.51 -15.34 -11.41
C LEU A 349 17.93 -16.49 -12.33
N ASP A 350 16.99 -17.08 -13.05
CA ASP A 350 17.21 -18.17 -14.02
C ASP A 350 17.90 -17.68 -15.31
N HIS A 351 18.11 -16.36 -15.46
CA HIS A 351 18.78 -15.74 -16.63
C HIS A 351 19.96 -14.85 -16.25
N LEU A 352 20.56 -15.06 -15.08
CA LEU A 352 21.71 -14.26 -14.64
C LEU A 352 22.89 -14.36 -15.61
N GLY A 353 23.32 -13.21 -16.11
CA GLY A 353 24.40 -13.09 -17.09
C GLY A 353 24.08 -13.74 -18.45
N ASP A 354 22.80 -13.87 -18.81
CA ASP A 354 22.41 -14.29 -20.16
C ASP A 354 22.59 -13.12 -21.16
N ASP A 355 23.49 -13.32 -22.13
CA ASP A 355 23.77 -12.35 -23.20
C ASP A 355 22.92 -12.60 -24.46
N THR A 356 22.12 -13.67 -24.50
CA THR A 356 21.32 -14.09 -25.66
C THR A 356 19.95 -13.45 -25.69
N ILE A 357 19.44 -13.03 -24.54
CA ILE A 357 18.12 -12.39 -24.36
C ILE A 357 18.31 -10.90 -24.07
N PRO A 358 17.48 -10.00 -24.63
CA PRO A 358 17.53 -8.58 -24.31
C PRO A 358 17.02 -8.31 -22.88
N LEU A 359 17.92 -8.39 -21.91
CA LEU A 359 17.63 -8.06 -20.50
C LEU A 359 17.56 -6.55 -20.26
N SER A 360 16.68 -6.15 -19.35
CA SER A 360 16.62 -4.82 -18.77
C SER A 360 17.93 -4.48 -18.08
N THR A 361 18.27 -3.19 -18.06
CA THR A 361 19.52 -2.71 -17.46
C THR A 361 19.69 -3.17 -16.01
N VAL A 362 18.58 -3.38 -15.28
CA VAL A 362 18.62 -3.82 -13.88
C VAL A 362 19.17 -5.24 -13.78
N LEU A 363 18.59 -6.20 -14.50
CA LEU A 363 19.01 -7.60 -14.49
C LEU A 363 20.35 -7.81 -15.19
N LYS A 364 20.56 -7.11 -16.32
CA LYS A 364 21.79 -7.20 -17.12
C LYS A 364 23.06 -6.85 -16.35
N ASN A 365 22.95 -5.95 -15.37
CA ASN A 365 24.10 -5.51 -14.57
C ASN A 365 24.50 -6.50 -13.47
N ILE A 366 23.69 -7.54 -13.21
CA ILE A 366 24.03 -8.60 -12.27
C ILE A 366 24.95 -9.58 -12.99
N ASP A 367 26.20 -9.70 -12.54
CA ASP A 367 27.17 -10.61 -13.15
C ASP A 367 26.79 -12.08 -12.88
N GLY A 368 26.53 -12.83 -13.95
CA GLY A 368 26.26 -14.27 -13.85
C GLY A 368 27.48 -15.10 -13.40
N GLY A 369 28.69 -14.55 -13.46
CA GLY A 369 29.90 -15.19 -12.96
C GLY A 369 30.17 -16.55 -13.62
N ASN A 370 30.06 -17.63 -12.84
CA ASN A 370 30.33 -19.01 -13.29
C ASN A 370 29.05 -19.85 -13.52
N ILE A 371 27.87 -19.22 -13.58
CA ILE A 371 26.63 -19.94 -13.90
C ILE A 371 26.75 -20.53 -15.30
N GLY A 372 26.46 -21.84 -15.42
CA GLY A 372 26.56 -22.59 -16.67
C GLY A 372 25.41 -22.29 -17.63
N ASP A 373 25.64 -22.49 -18.93
CA ASP A 373 24.59 -22.35 -19.95
C ASP A 373 23.47 -23.40 -19.80
N ASP A 374 23.71 -24.49 -19.07
CA ASP A 374 22.75 -25.52 -18.72
C ASP A 374 21.92 -25.20 -17.46
N GLU A 375 22.42 -24.30 -16.61
CA GLU A 375 21.70 -23.77 -15.46
C GLU A 375 20.76 -22.63 -15.90
N ARG A 376 21.21 -21.80 -16.85
CA ARG A 376 20.39 -20.72 -17.42
C ARG A 376 19.20 -21.24 -18.20
N GLY A 377 18.05 -20.63 -17.96
CA GLY A 377 16.83 -20.95 -18.67
C GLY A 377 16.28 -22.34 -18.33
N SER A 378 16.69 -22.90 -17.19
CA SER A 378 16.36 -24.28 -16.80
C SER A 378 14.94 -24.39 -16.22
N ARG A 379 14.28 -23.24 -15.99
CA ARG A 379 12.97 -23.10 -15.33
C ARG A 379 13.00 -23.44 -13.83
N VAL A 380 14.18 -23.67 -13.27
CA VAL A 380 14.41 -24.02 -11.87
C VAL A 380 15.58 -23.19 -11.35
N ILE A 381 15.32 -22.41 -10.31
CA ILE A 381 16.30 -21.55 -9.70
C ILE A 381 17.28 -22.41 -8.90
N GLU A 382 18.53 -22.42 -9.35
CA GLU A 382 19.59 -23.21 -8.75
C GLU A 382 20.23 -22.47 -7.57
N SER A 383 20.82 -23.24 -6.63
CA SER A 383 21.50 -22.64 -5.47
C SER A 383 22.69 -21.75 -5.87
N ALA A 384 23.29 -22.00 -7.04
CA ALA A 384 24.36 -21.18 -7.59
C ALA A 384 23.85 -19.77 -7.95
N GLU A 385 22.65 -19.65 -8.51
CA GLU A 385 22.04 -18.39 -8.92
C GLU A 385 21.65 -17.54 -7.72
N ILE A 386 21.03 -18.16 -6.71
CA ILE A 386 20.72 -17.51 -5.43
C ILE A 386 21.99 -16.95 -4.80
N SER A 387 23.05 -17.78 -4.68
CA SER A 387 24.30 -17.33 -4.09
C SER A 387 24.94 -16.20 -4.90
N ARG A 388 24.83 -16.20 -6.23
CA ARG A 388 25.34 -15.11 -7.08
C ARG A 388 24.57 -13.82 -6.84
N PHE A 389 23.25 -13.89 -6.85
CA PHE A 389 22.39 -12.75 -6.57
C PHE A 389 22.72 -12.13 -5.20
N GLU A 390 22.78 -12.94 -4.14
CA GLU A 390 23.09 -12.47 -2.77
C GLU A 390 24.45 -11.78 -2.70
N ASN A 391 25.48 -12.33 -3.35
CA ASN A 391 26.81 -11.71 -3.40
C ASN A 391 26.81 -10.37 -4.14
N GLU A 392 26.06 -10.23 -5.24
CA GLU A 392 25.99 -8.98 -5.99
C GLU A 392 25.20 -7.90 -5.23
N MET A 393 24.20 -8.29 -4.44
CA MET A 393 23.43 -7.37 -3.61
C MET A 393 24.28 -6.62 -2.58
N ASP A 394 25.46 -7.13 -2.18
CA ASP A 394 26.39 -6.41 -1.30
C ASP A 394 26.82 -5.04 -1.87
N SER A 395 26.78 -4.86 -3.19
CA SER A 395 27.18 -3.60 -3.82
C SER A 395 26.11 -2.99 -4.74
N TYR A 396 25.19 -3.80 -5.24
CA TYR A 396 24.21 -3.38 -6.25
C TYR A 396 22.80 -3.10 -5.67
N TYR A 397 22.57 -3.36 -4.37
CA TYR A 397 21.23 -3.26 -3.77
C TYR A 397 20.53 -1.91 -4.00
N ILE A 398 21.26 -0.78 -3.92
CA ILE A 398 20.65 0.55 -4.11
C ILE A 398 20.01 0.64 -5.50
N THR A 399 20.74 0.20 -6.53
CA THR A 399 20.26 0.26 -7.92
C THR A 399 19.15 -0.75 -8.15
N PHE A 400 19.26 -1.95 -7.58
CA PHE A 400 18.23 -2.98 -7.67
C PHE A 400 16.91 -2.55 -7.00
N PHE A 401 16.98 -1.97 -5.81
CA PHE A 401 15.80 -1.46 -5.09
C PHE A 401 15.17 -0.30 -5.86
N GLN A 402 15.97 0.70 -6.25
CA GLN A 402 15.43 1.90 -6.89
C GLN A 402 14.87 1.62 -8.29
N PHE A 403 15.64 0.97 -9.16
CA PHE A 403 15.26 0.79 -10.57
C PHE A 403 14.56 -0.53 -10.85
N GLY A 404 14.82 -1.57 -10.07
CA GLY A 404 14.14 -2.87 -10.17
C GLY A 404 12.81 -2.86 -9.45
N LEU A 405 12.86 -2.65 -8.14
CA LEU A 405 11.71 -2.70 -7.25
C LEU A 405 10.93 -1.37 -7.16
N GLY A 406 11.49 -0.24 -7.61
CA GLY A 406 10.85 1.07 -7.40
C GLY A 406 10.76 1.48 -5.94
N LEU A 407 11.69 1.01 -5.10
CA LEU A 407 11.76 1.29 -3.67
C LEU A 407 13.03 2.10 -3.35
N GLU A 408 12.89 3.19 -2.61
CA GLU A 408 14.03 3.93 -2.06
C GLU A 408 14.54 3.19 -0.81
N SER A 409 15.67 2.49 -0.96
CA SER A 409 16.19 1.58 0.07
C SER A 409 16.51 2.31 1.37
N ASP A 410 17.06 3.52 1.31
CA ASP A 410 17.46 4.29 2.50
C ASP A 410 16.28 4.64 3.41
N GLU A 411 15.08 4.82 2.85
CA GLU A 411 13.87 5.11 3.60
C GLU A 411 13.26 3.87 4.27
N ILE A 412 13.63 2.63 3.87
CA ILE A 412 13.17 1.35 4.48
C ILE A 412 14.22 0.76 5.42
N ILE A 413 15.43 0.56 4.91
CA ILE A 413 16.50 -0.18 5.59
C ILE A 413 17.56 0.73 6.22
N GLY A 414 17.52 2.04 5.93
CA GLY A 414 18.52 3.00 6.36
C GLY A 414 19.78 3.01 5.49
N ASP A 415 20.75 3.85 5.86
CA ASP A 415 22.06 3.90 5.20
C ASP A 415 22.93 2.71 5.62
N LEU A 416 22.93 1.65 4.80
CA LEU A 416 23.78 0.49 5.01
C LEU A 416 25.28 0.79 4.81
N GLY A 417 25.65 1.90 4.17
CA GLY A 417 27.05 2.31 4.05
C GLY A 417 27.69 2.65 5.41
N GLY A 418 26.87 2.98 6.42
CA GLY A 418 27.28 3.16 7.81
C GLY A 418 27.18 1.90 8.68
N ALA A 419 26.71 0.76 8.13
CA ALA A 419 26.59 -0.48 8.87
C ALA A 419 27.97 -1.12 9.10
N GLU A 420 28.14 -1.77 10.26
CA GLU A 420 29.32 -2.58 10.55
C GLU A 420 29.33 -3.85 9.69
N SER A 421 28.15 -4.41 9.48
CA SER A 421 27.91 -5.53 8.58
C SER A 421 26.45 -5.52 8.13
N PHE A 422 26.20 -5.95 6.91
CA PHE A 422 24.87 -6.30 6.44
C PHE A 422 24.94 -7.50 5.50
N ALA A 423 23.80 -8.15 5.29
CA ALA A 423 23.63 -9.22 4.31
C ALA A 423 22.22 -9.15 3.73
N ILE A 424 22.10 -9.35 2.42
CA ILE A 424 20.82 -9.47 1.72
C ILE A 424 20.71 -10.91 1.23
N THR A 425 19.66 -11.59 1.68
CA THR A 425 19.40 -13.00 1.39
C THR A 425 18.06 -13.18 0.72
N LEU A 426 17.96 -14.21 -0.12
CA LEU A 426 16.76 -14.54 -0.87
C LEU A 426 16.20 -15.89 -0.42
N ASP A 427 14.91 -15.93 -0.09
CA ASP A 427 14.18 -17.15 0.24
C ASP A 427 13.02 -17.35 -0.75
N LEU A 428 13.09 -18.44 -1.51
CA LEU A 428 12.09 -18.82 -2.51
C LEU A 428 10.84 -19.50 -1.90
N MET A 429 10.74 -19.54 -0.58
CA MET A 429 9.60 -20.07 0.17
C MET A 429 9.24 -21.54 -0.16
N GLY A 430 10.25 -22.33 -0.59
CA GLY A 430 10.12 -23.74 -0.91
C GLY A 430 9.60 -24.04 -2.33
N GLU A 431 9.50 -23.03 -3.19
CA GLU A 431 9.21 -23.17 -4.62
C GLU A 431 10.43 -22.73 -5.42
N ASP A 432 11.23 -23.67 -5.91
CA ASP A 432 12.45 -23.35 -6.67
C ASP A 432 12.14 -23.09 -8.14
N ARG A 433 10.92 -23.37 -8.62
CA ARG A 433 10.58 -23.22 -10.02
C ARG A 433 10.27 -21.77 -10.37
N VAL A 434 10.54 -21.39 -11.62
CA VAL A 434 10.17 -20.07 -12.15
C VAL A 434 8.68 -20.06 -12.44
N ARG A 435 7.90 -19.55 -11.48
CA ARG A 435 6.43 -19.44 -11.49
C ARG A 435 5.98 -18.23 -10.69
N ASN A 436 4.72 -17.81 -10.87
CA ASN A 436 4.11 -16.78 -10.04
C ASN A 436 3.88 -17.31 -8.61
N ALA A 437 4.92 -17.22 -7.78
CA ALA A 437 4.94 -17.67 -6.39
C ALA A 437 5.67 -16.65 -5.52
N PRO A 438 5.24 -16.45 -4.26
CA PRO A 438 5.85 -15.48 -3.36
C PRO A 438 7.33 -15.78 -3.11
N LEU A 439 8.11 -14.73 -2.84
CA LEU A 439 9.49 -14.83 -2.37
C LEU A 439 9.76 -13.82 -1.27
N LYS A 440 10.85 -14.01 -0.54
CA LYS A 440 11.29 -13.10 0.52
C LYS A 440 12.69 -12.58 0.29
N LEU A 441 12.83 -11.27 0.30
CA LEU A 441 14.13 -10.61 0.44
C LEU A 441 14.34 -10.24 1.90
N ARG A 442 15.34 -10.84 2.53
CA ARG A 442 15.71 -10.61 3.92
C ARG A 442 17.01 -9.83 3.99
N ILE A 443 16.95 -8.66 4.63
CA ILE A 443 18.06 -7.76 4.85
C ILE A 443 18.36 -7.75 6.35
N ASP A 444 19.52 -8.28 6.74
CA ASP A 444 20.02 -8.19 8.11
C ASP A 444 21.13 -7.14 8.17
N SER A 445 21.07 -6.22 9.12
CA SER A 445 22.10 -5.20 9.32
C SER A 445 22.42 -4.97 10.80
N LEU A 446 23.68 -4.64 11.06
CA LEU A 446 24.17 -4.24 12.38
C LEU A 446 24.80 -2.85 12.25
N THR A 447 24.22 -1.87 12.94
CA THR A 447 24.63 -0.46 12.84
C THR A 447 25.02 0.10 14.21
N ILE A 448 26.12 0.86 14.23
CA ILE A 448 26.55 1.58 15.43
C ILE A 448 25.87 2.95 15.44
N MET A 449 25.04 3.18 16.45
CA MET A 449 24.26 4.40 16.60
C MET A 449 24.92 5.38 17.57
N SER A 450 24.79 6.68 17.26
CA SER A 450 25.11 7.74 18.21
C SER A 450 23.96 7.95 19.19
N SER A 451 24.20 7.76 20.48
CA SER A 451 23.17 7.91 21.52
C SER A 451 22.62 9.35 21.58
N GLY A 452 21.29 9.47 21.52
CA GLY A 452 20.56 10.72 21.72
C GLY A 452 20.47 11.60 20.47
N LEU A 453 20.71 11.04 19.29
CA LEU A 453 20.33 11.66 18.02
C LEU A 453 18.96 11.14 17.58
N ASP A 454 18.26 11.94 16.78
CA ASP A 454 16.98 11.53 16.20
C ASP A 454 17.25 10.46 15.14
N PHE A 455 16.42 9.42 15.15
CA PHE A 455 16.51 8.28 14.25
C PHE A 455 15.15 8.08 13.59
N ARG A 456 15.14 8.17 12.27
CA ARG A 456 13.99 7.84 11.45
C ARG A 456 13.97 6.34 11.24
N MET A 457 12.93 5.69 11.75
CA MET A 457 12.79 4.23 11.63
C MET A 457 12.27 3.83 10.26
N LEU A 458 11.27 4.57 9.76
CA LEU A 458 10.62 4.30 8.48
C LEU A 458 9.91 5.57 7.99
N ASN A 459 9.87 5.74 6.68
CA ASN A 459 9.20 6.85 6.01
C ASN A 459 8.41 6.33 4.82
N SER A 460 7.15 6.70 4.68
CA SER A 460 6.33 6.28 3.53
C SER A 460 6.88 6.73 2.17
N ALA A 461 7.84 7.66 2.15
CA ALA A 461 8.53 8.11 0.93
C ALA A 461 9.38 7.02 0.25
N PHE A 462 9.46 5.79 0.82
CA PHE A 462 10.15 4.68 0.17
C PHE A 462 9.50 4.23 -1.15
N MET A 463 8.21 4.51 -1.37
CA MET A 463 7.54 4.32 -2.66
C MET A 463 7.31 5.68 -3.29
N THR A 464 7.74 5.85 -4.53
CA THR A 464 7.39 7.03 -5.33
C THR A 464 6.14 6.76 -6.15
N PRO A 465 5.13 7.66 -6.13
CA PRO A 465 3.97 7.54 -7.01
C PRO A 465 4.41 7.56 -8.47
N GLN A 466 3.97 6.55 -9.21
CA GLN A 466 4.28 6.37 -10.62
C GLN A 466 2.98 6.07 -11.38
N PRO A 467 2.84 6.52 -12.64
CA PRO A 467 1.61 6.31 -13.41
C PRO A 467 1.24 4.83 -13.52
N SER A 468 2.23 3.95 -13.69
CA SER A 468 2.07 2.50 -13.69
C SER A 468 2.60 1.91 -12.37
N PRO A 469 1.76 1.66 -11.36
CA PRO A 469 2.23 1.21 -10.06
C PRO A 469 2.87 -0.18 -10.16
N LEU A 470 4.11 -0.30 -9.65
CA LEU A 470 4.75 -1.60 -9.40
C LEU A 470 4.12 -2.31 -8.19
N TRP A 471 3.56 -1.54 -7.25
CA TRP A 471 2.98 -2.05 -6.00
C TRP A 471 1.54 -1.57 -5.82
N SER A 472 0.62 -2.48 -5.49
CA SER A 472 -0.81 -2.18 -5.28
C SER A 472 -1.08 -1.72 -3.84
N THR A 473 -0.85 -2.62 -2.89
CA THR A 473 -1.00 -2.39 -1.47
C THR A 473 0.18 -2.95 -0.71
N TYR A 474 0.47 -2.37 0.45
CA TYR A 474 1.43 -2.94 1.38
C TYR A 474 0.94 -2.99 2.81
N ASP A 475 1.32 -4.08 3.49
CA ASP A 475 1.14 -4.26 4.92
C ASP A 475 2.48 -4.03 5.62
N LEU A 476 2.44 -3.36 6.77
CA LEU A 476 3.61 -3.02 7.56
C LEU A 476 3.50 -3.64 8.95
N PHE A 477 4.53 -4.36 9.37
CA PHE A 477 4.68 -4.86 10.72
C PHE A 477 6.08 -4.60 11.27
N ILE A 478 6.20 -3.74 12.28
CA ILE A 478 7.47 -3.44 12.95
C ILE A 478 7.43 -3.96 14.39
N SER A 479 8.44 -4.75 14.76
CA SER A 479 8.68 -5.23 16.13
C SER A 479 9.96 -4.64 16.67
N ILE A 480 9.88 -3.94 17.79
CA ILE A 480 11.01 -3.23 18.40
C ILE A 480 11.27 -3.79 19.79
N LYS A 481 12.54 -4.03 20.12
CA LYS A 481 12.99 -4.39 21.48
C LYS A 481 14.22 -3.60 21.89
N SER A 482 14.33 -3.31 23.18
CA SER A 482 15.55 -2.75 23.76
C SER A 482 16.04 -3.54 24.98
N SER A 483 17.32 -3.38 25.30
CA SER A 483 17.90 -3.87 26.55
C SER A 483 17.58 -2.97 27.75
N ALA A 484 17.85 -3.45 28.97
CA ALA A 484 17.60 -2.70 30.21
C ALA A 484 18.32 -1.32 30.28
N MET A 485 19.44 -1.16 29.55
CA MET A 485 20.29 0.03 29.58
C MET A 485 20.23 0.88 28.30
N SER A 486 19.38 0.50 27.35
CA SER A 486 19.13 1.23 26.10
C SER A 486 17.63 1.52 25.97
N SER A 487 17.30 2.61 25.29
CA SER A 487 15.90 3.02 25.10
C SER A 487 15.73 3.68 23.75
N PHE A 488 14.57 3.49 23.13
CA PHE A 488 14.16 4.27 21.96
C PHE A 488 13.66 5.68 22.34
N SER A 489 13.56 5.95 23.64
CA SER A 489 13.03 7.16 24.28
C SER A 489 11.54 7.38 24.02
N TYR A 490 11.16 7.55 22.75
CA TYR A 490 9.79 7.70 22.27
C TYR A 490 9.66 7.01 20.90
N ILE A 491 8.43 6.72 20.51
CA ILE A 491 8.05 6.33 19.16
C ILE A 491 6.94 7.29 18.77
N ASP A 492 7.20 8.13 17.77
CA ASP A 492 6.27 9.15 17.31
C ASP A 492 5.88 8.84 15.86
N VAL A 493 4.57 8.76 15.61
CA VAL A 493 4.02 8.59 14.27
C VAL A 493 3.44 9.91 13.82
N LYS A 494 3.90 10.38 12.67
CA LYS A 494 3.46 11.62 12.06
C LYS A 494 2.65 11.32 10.81
N GLN A 495 1.70 12.22 10.50
CA GLN A 495 0.95 12.28 9.23
C GLN A 495 -0.09 11.18 8.99
N SER A 496 -0.26 10.22 9.89
CA SER A 496 -1.32 9.21 9.79
C SER A 496 -1.85 8.81 11.17
N ASP A 497 -3.17 8.65 11.28
CA ASP A 497 -3.86 8.09 12.44
C ASP A 497 -4.14 6.58 12.28
N ASP A 498 -3.87 6.02 11.10
CA ASP A 498 -4.18 4.62 10.73
C ASP A 498 -3.07 3.63 11.10
N VAL A 499 -1.93 4.14 11.60
CA VAL A 499 -0.83 3.35 12.11
C VAL A 499 -1.06 3.04 13.60
N ASN A 500 -1.20 1.77 13.93
CA ASN A 500 -1.39 1.34 15.31
C ASN A 500 -0.04 1.11 16.00
N VAL A 501 0.18 1.74 17.15
CA VAL A 501 1.39 1.60 17.97
C VAL A 501 1.03 1.08 19.36
N ASN A 502 1.56 -0.09 19.71
CA ASN A 502 1.53 -0.59 21.08
C ASN A 502 2.95 -0.53 21.65
N TYR A 503 3.16 0.24 22.72
CA TYR A 503 4.47 0.46 23.31
C TYR A 503 4.47 0.19 24.82
N TRP A 504 5.36 -0.70 25.26
CA TRP A 504 5.50 -1.14 26.64
C TRP A 504 6.94 -0.97 27.13
N ARG A 505 7.08 -0.58 28.40
CA ARG A 505 8.38 -0.47 29.06
C ARG A 505 8.41 -1.31 30.32
N PHE A 506 9.39 -2.21 30.39
CA PHE A 506 9.72 -3.01 31.57
C PHE A 506 11.10 -2.64 32.10
N PRO A 507 11.41 -2.93 33.39
CA PRO A 507 12.73 -2.63 33.95
C PRO A 507 13.89 -3.29 33.20
N TRP A 508 13.64 -4.40 32.50
CA TRP A 508 14.64 -5.14 31.74
C TRP A 508 14.69 -4.78 30.24
N GLY A 509 13.81 -3.91 29.74
CA GLY A 509 13.77 -3.55 28.32
C GLY A 509 12.46 -2.92 27.87
N GLU A 510 12.49 -2.28 26.71
CA GLU A 510 11.32 -1.77 25.99
C GLU A 510 10.87 -2.77 24.92
N ALA A 511 9.56 -2.78 24.62
CA ALA A 511 8.99 -3.56 23.54
C ALA A 511 7.87 -2.75 22.86
N ALA A 512 7.92 -2.63 21.54
CA ALA A 512 6.85 -2.00 20.76
C ALA A 512 6.49 -2.82 19.53
N THR A 513 5.22 -2.75 19.15
CA THR A 513 4.72 -3.28 17.88
C THR A 513 4.00 -2.18 17.13
N ILE A 514 4.37 -1.96 15.88
CA ILE A 514 3.74 -1.01 14.97
C ILE A 514 3.12 -1.80 13.83
N SER A 515 1.88 -1.53 13.50
CA SER A 515 1.20 -2.22 12.40
C SER A 515 0.32 -1.27 11.60
N ALA A 516 0.39 -1.40 10.28
CA ALA A 516 -0.51 -0.78 9.32
C ALA A 516 -0.89 -1.81 8.26
N SER A 517 -2.11 -1.74 7.73
CA SER A 517 -2.61 -2.71 6.77
C SER A 517 -3.39 -2.03 5.65
N GLY A 518 -3.21 -2.51 4.43
CA GLY A 518 -3.88 -1.98 3.24
C GLY A 518 -3.43 -0.57 2.86
N PHE A 519 -2.19 -0.20 3.19
CA PHE A 519 -1.64 1.08 2.78
C PHE A 519 -1.32 1.06 1.28
N THR A 520 -1.38 2.23 0.69
CA THR A 520 -1.16 2.52 -0.73
C THR A 520 -0.01 3.50 -0.90
N GLN A 521 0.45 3.71 -2.13
CA GLN A 521 1.53 4.67 -2.43
C GLN A 521 1.16 6.13 -2.06
N SER A 522 -0.13 6.44 -1.90
CA SER A 522 -0.60 7.76 -1.48
C SER A 522 -0.56 8.00 0.02
N ASP A 523 -0.47 6.94 0.84
CA ASP A 523 -0.51 7.05 2.29
C ASP A 523 0.80 7.60 2.84
N LYS A 524 0.71 8.71 3.58
CA LYS A 524 1.88 9.42 4.10
C LYS A 524 2.05 9.20 5.59
N PHE A 525 3.22 8.72 6.00
CA PHE A 525 3.57 8.62 7.40
C PHE A 525 5.08 8.71 7.61
N THR A 526 5.47 9.07 8.83
CA THR A 526 6.87 8.98 9.27
C THR A 526 6.90 8.46 10.69
N ILE A 527 7.78 7.49 10.95
CA ILE A 527 8.01 6.91 12.27
C ILE A 527 9.39 7.36 12.75
N ASP A 528 9.39 8.19 13.78
CA ASP A 528 10.61 8.74 14.37
C ASP A 528 10.81 8.24 15.81
N SER A 529 12.07 8.10 16.20
CA SER A 529 12.47 7.75 17.56
C SER A 529 13.78 8.42 17.95
N LYS A 530 14.22 8.22 19.20
CA LYS A 530 15.49 8.78 19.69
C LYS A 530 16.26 7.76 20.55
N PRO A 531 16.94 6.80 19.91
CA PRO A 531 17.74 5.79 20.58
C PRO A 531 18.79 6.41 21.50
N THR A 532 18.86 5.95 22.75
CA THR A 532 19.74 6.55 23.76
C THR A 532 20.16 5.55 24.84
N THR A 533 21.37 5.77 25.38
CA THR A 533 21.87 5.09 26.59
C THR A 533 21.72 5.94 27.86
N SER A 534 20.99 7.05 27.79
CA SER A 534 20.83 7.98 28.92
C SER A 534 20.12 7.31 30.09
N ILE A 535 20.65 7.45 31.31
CA ILE A 535 20.15 6.77 32.52
C ILE A 535 18.67 7.11 32.81
N ILE A 536 18.23 8.33 32.48
CA ILE A 536 16.85 8.77 32.73
C ILE A 536 15.85 8.21 31.69
N HIS A 537 16.33 7.80 30.51
CA HIS A 537 15.50 7.18 29.47
C HIS A 537 15.59 5.65 29.53
N ALA A 538 16.76 5.12 29.87
CA ALA A 538 17.01 3.69 30.01
C ALA A 538 16.00 3.04 30.98
N PRO A 539 15.38 1.91 30.61
CA PRO A 539 14.28 1.35 31.39
C PRO A 539 14.65 1.08 32.85
N ILE A 540 15.77 0.39 33.11
CA ILE A 540 16.20 0.09 34.49
C ILE A 540 16.56 1.36 35.27
N GLY A 541 17.14 2.34 34.59
CA GLY A 541 17.58 3.60 35.19
C GLY A 541 16.37 4.42 35.65
N LEU A 542 15.38 4.57 34.78
CA LEU A 542 14.13 5.24 35.08
C LEU A 542 13.33 4.51 36.17
N THR A 543 13.19 3.18 36.08
CA THR A 543 12.54 2.39 37.15
C THR A 543 13.24 2.60 38.49
N SER A 544 14.58 2.61 38.50
CA SER A 544 15.38 2.78 39.71
C SER A 544 15.18 4.18 40.31
N ILE A 545 15.28 5.24 39.50
CA ILE A 545 15.10 6.62 39.96
C ILE A 545 13.68 6.82 40.50
N MET A 546 12.66 6.36 39.77
CA MET A 546 11.27 6.39 40.18
C MET A 546 11.07 5.68 41.53
N THR A 547 11.59 4.45 41.65
CA THR A 547 11.45 3.63 42.86
C THR A 547 12.15 4.27 44.05
N ILE A 548 13.37 4.79 43.87
CA ILE A 548 14.12 5.50 44.92
C ILE A 548 13.38 6.77 45.34
N MET A 549 12.83 7.53 44.39
CA MET A 549 12.08 8.75 44.68
C MET A 549 10.83 8.44 45.52
N LEU A 550 10.03 7.45 45.12
CA LEU A 550 8.84 7.03 45.85
C LEU A 550 9.19 6.42 47.20
N ALA A 551 10.15 5.48 47.26
CA ALA A 551 10.55 4.85 48.52
C ALA A 551 11.16 5.85 49.52
N GLY A 552 12.03 6.76 49.04
CA GLY A 552 12.64 7.80 49.86
C GLY A 552 11.62 8.83 50.35
N GLY A 553 10.70 9.25 49.47
CA GLY A 553 9.61 10.16 49.81
C GLY A 553 8.67 9.56 50.85
N LEU A 554 8.28 8.29 50.66
CA LEU A 554 7.44 7.54 51.59
C LEU A 554 8.14 7.34 52.95
N TRP A 555 9.42 6.96 52.94
CA TRP A 555 10.22 6.82 54.17
C TRP A 555 10.29 8.14 54.96
N SER A 556 10.53 9.26 54.26
CA SER A 556 10.51 10.60 54.86
C SER A 556 9.14 10.93 55.47
N ALA A 557 8.06 10.67 54.74
CA ALA A 557 6.70 10.91 55.22
C ALA A 557 6.36 10.06 56.45
N PHE A 558 6.73 8.77 56.47
CA PHE A 558 6.57 7.91 57.66
C PHE A 558 7.36 8.42 58.87
N ARG A 559 8.55 8.99 58.64
CA ARG A 559 9.35 9.60 59.71
C ARG A 559 8.68 10.86 60.27
N MET A 560 8.04 11.68 59.44
CA MET A 560 7.25 12.84 59.88
C MET A 560 6.02 12.44 60.71
N VAL A 561 5.43 11.28 60.42
CA VAL A 561 4.22 10.74 61.07
C VAL A 561 4.56 9.82 62.25
N SER A 562 5.81 9.77 62.74
CA SER A 562 6.21 8.84 63.81
C SER A 562 5.32 8.92 65.07
N ASN A 563 4.78 10.11 65.38
CA ASN A 563 3.90 10.41 66.51
C ASN A 563 2.48 10.84 66.08
N ARG A 564 2.06 10.49 64.85
CA ARG A 564 0.79 10.87 64.21
C ARG A 564 0.09 9.64 63.58
N SER A 565 -1.15 9.81 63.11
CA SER A 565 -1.91 8.72 62.48
C SER A 565 -1.35 8.37 61.09
N LYS A 566 -1.08 7.09 60.85
CA LYS A 566 -0.54 6.58 59.58
C LYS A 566 -1.61 6.25 58.53
N TYR A 567 -2.88 6.17 58.93
CA TYR A 567 -3.98 5.73 58.07
C TYR A 567 -4.17 6.54 56.78
N PRO A 568 -4.10 7.89 56.78
CA PRO A 568 -4.27 8.68 55.55
C PRO A 568 -3.21 8.33 54.48
N LEU A 569 -1.95 8.19 54.92
CA LEU A 569 -0.83 7.87 54.04
C LEU A 569 -0.91 6.44 53.47
N MET A 570 -1.52 5.50 54.21
CA MET A 570 -1.78 4.14 53.71
C MET A 570 -2.82 4.11 52.58
N ILE A 571 -3.81 5.02 52.59
CA ILE A 571 -4.82 5.12 51.52
C ILE A 571 -4.17 5.67 50.24
N GLU A 572 -3.28 6.66 50.36
CA GLU A 572 -2.56 7.28 49.24
C GLU A 572 -1.56 6.32 48.56
N MET A 573 -1.34 5.12 49.10
CA MET A 573 -0.52 4.08 48.45
C MET A 573 -1.10 3.59 47.11
N ILE A 574 -2.39 3.83 46.85
CA ILE A 574 -3.01 3.58 45.54
C ILE A 574 -2.37 4.40 44.41
N LEU A 575 -1.69 5.50 44.72
CA LEU A 575 -1.00 6.33 43.73
C LEU A 575 0.29 5.67 43.20
N VAL A 576 0.90 4.78 43.98
CA VAL A 576 2.11 4.04 43.56
C VAL A 576 1.85 3.17 42.32
N PRO A 577 0.88 2.24 42.30
CA PRO A 577 0.60 1.44 41.12
C PRO A 577 0.18 2.28 39.91
N VAL A 578 -0.41 3.47 40.11
CA VAL A 578 -0.73 4.39 39.00
C VAL A 578 0.54 4.86 38.29
N VAL A 579 1.58 5.27 39.02
CA VAL A 579 2.86 5.65 38.38
C VAL A 579 3.53 4.46 37.71
N PHE A 580 3.47 3.27 38.32
CA PHE A 580 3.98 2.06 37.68
C PHE A 580 3.23 1.74 36.39
N LEU A 581 1.92 2.00 36.32
CA LEU A 581 1.14 1.86 35.11
C LEU A 581 1.57 2.88 34.05
N LEU A 582 1.77 4.15 34.41
CA LEU A 582 2.31 5.17 33.49
C LEU A 582 3.70 4.77 32.97
N HIS A 583 4.56 4.25 33.84
CA HIS A 583 5.87 3.74 33.45
C HIS A 583 5.77 2.55 32.51
N PHE A 584 4.86 1.61 32.80
CA PHE A 584 4.60 0.43 32.00
C PHE A 584 4.08 0.77 30.60
N SER A 585 3.18 1.75 30.49
CA SER A 585 2.67 2.31 29.23
C SER A 585 3.66 3.23 28.51
N ALA A 586 4.96 3.13 28.83
CA ALA A 586 6.07 3.79 28.16
C ALA A 586 5.95 5.33 28.03
N PHE A 587 5.24 6.01 28.93
CA PHE A 587 5.16 7.48 28.96
C PHE A 587 6.54 8.12 29.08
N GLU A 588 6.70 9.37 28.63
CA GLU A 588 8.00 10.03 28.68
C GLU A 588 8.56 10.12 30.11
N PRO A 589 9.89 10.07 30.28
CA PRO A 589 10.51 10.14 31.60
C PRO A 589 10.10 11.38 32.42
N LEU A 590 9.88 12.51 31.76
CA LEU A 590 9.46 13.75 32.42
C LEU A 590 8.12 13.58 33.14
N TYR A 591 7.11 12.97 32.50
CA TYR A 591 5.81 12.70 33.11
C TYR A 591 5.92 11.76 34.30
N ILE A 592 6.74 10.71 34.20
CA ILE A 592 6.93 9.71 35.25
C ILE A 592 7.60 10.35 36.48
N LEU A 593 8.68 11.11 36.27
CA LEU A 593 9.41 11.78 37.33
C LEU A 593 8.57 12.90 37.97
N ALA A 594 7.82 13.68 37.18
CA ALA A 594 6.92 14.71 37.68
C ALA A 594 5.78 14.10 38.52
N SER A 595 5.16 13.02 38.05
CA SER A 595 4.10 12.31 38.78
C SER A 595 4.62 11.71 40.08
N SER A 596 5.81 11.09 40.04
CA SER A 596 6.48 10.55 41.23
C SER A 596 6.77 11.64 42.26
N GLY A 597 7.33 12.77 41.82
CA GLY A 597 7.61 13.92 42.69
C GLY A 597 6.33 14.52 43.28
N GLY A 598 5.28 14.68 42.47
CA GLY A 598 3.98 15.17 42.90
C GLY A 598 3.36 14.30 44.01
N ILE A 599 3.45 12.97 43.88
CA ILE A 599 2.98 12.04 44.92
C ILE A 599 3.78 12.21 46.22
N VAL A 600 5.11 12.38 46.13
CA VAL A 600 5.94 12.64 47.31
C VAL A 600 5.53 13.94 48.02
N PHE A 601 5.22 14.99 47.27
CA PHE A 601 4.69 16.24 47.85
C PHE A 601 3.34 16.05 48.54
N ILE A 602 2.43 15.28 47.93
CA ILE A 602 1.13 14.92 48.54
C ILE A 602 1.38 14.20 49.86
N TRP A 603 2.24 13.17 49.88
CA TRP A 603 2.57 12.44 51.10
C TRP A 603 3.16 13.34 52.19
N TRP A 604 4.01 14.30 51.84
CA TRP A 604 4.55 15.26 52.81
C TRP A 604 3.48 16.21 53.35
N ALA A 605 2.59 16.72 52.49
CA ALA A 605 1.46 17.55 52.92
C ALA A 605 0.51 16.78 53.86
N THR A 606 0.14 15.56 53.48
CA THR A 606 -0.69 14.66 54.29
C THR A 606 -0.01 14.31 55.61
N ALA A 607 1.30 14.05 55.60
CA ALA A 607 2.08 13.80 56.81
C ALA A 607 2.08 15.01 57.79
N ILE A 608 2.18 16.23 57.27
CA ILE A 608 2.16 17.47 58.08
C ILE A 608 0.77 17.71 58.69
N ILE A 609 -0.31 17.44 57.94
CA ILE A 609 -1.70 17.68 58.36
C ILE A 609 -2.22 16.56 59.28
N SER A 610 -1.65 15.35 59.20
CA SER A 610 -2.13 14.16 59.93
C SER A 610 -2.27 14.40 61.45
N PRO A 611 -3.39 13.98 62.07
CA PRO A 611 -3.63 14.20 63.50
C PRO A 611 -2.59 13.48 64.37
N ARG A 612 -2.15 14.14 65.44
CA ARG A 612 -1.27 13.52 66.46
C ARG A 612 -2.02 12.39 67.16
N THR A 613 -1.38 11.25 67.33
CA THR A 613 -1.93 10.18 68.15
C THR A 613 -1.88 10.63 69.60
N THR A 614 -3.01 11.03 70.16
CA THR A 614 -3.15 11.24 71.60
C THR A 614 -2.92 9.90 72.29
N THR A 615 -1.74 9.73 72.90
CA THR A 615 -1.52 8.76 73.96
C THR A 615 -2.36 9.17 75.16
N ASP A 616 -3.67 8.93 75.09
CA ASP A 616 -4.53 8.89 76.26
C ASP A 616 -5.51 7.72 76.14
N SER A 617 -5.05 6.61 76.69
CA SER A 617 -5.79 5.68 77.54
C SER A 617 -7.30 5.51 77.31
N LYS A 618 -7.71 4.51 76.52
CA LYS A 618 -8.47 3.30 76.95
C LYS A 618 -9.07 2.57 75.74
N PRO A 619 -9.00 1.23 75.65
CA PRO A 619 -9.66 0.49 74.60
C PRO A 619 -11.15 0.39 74.95
N SER A 620 -12.03 0.96 74.13
CA SER A 620 -13.45 0.62 74.20
C SER A 620 -14.02 0.36 72.81
N SER A 621 -14.60 -0.83 72.71
CA SER A 621 -15.62 -1.29 71.78
C SER A 621 -15.29 -1.31 70.28
N LYS A 622 -15.15 -2.56 69.81
CA LYS A 622 -15.38 -3.06 68.44
C LYS A 622 -16.47 -2.26 67.68
N PRO A 623 -16.36 -2.10 66.34
CA PRO A 623 -17.39 -1.45 65.55
C PRO A 623 -18.70 -2.23 65.66
N GLN A 624 -19.77 -1.58 66.13
CA GLN A 624 -21.11 -2.13 66.15
C GLN A 624 -21.68 -2.12 64.73
N ILE A 625 -21.88 -3.31 64.18
CA ILE A 625 -22.82 -3.55 63.09
C ILE A 625 -24.22 -3.35 63.68
N ILE A 626 -25.01 -2.48 63.07
CA ILE A 626 -26.40 -2.20 63.45
C ILE A 626 -27.22 -3.46 63.13
N VAL A 627 -27.64 -4.20 64.16
CA VAL A 627 -28.61 -5.30 64.04
C VAL A 627 -29.99 -4.74 64.41
N GLU A 628 -30.95 -4.89 63.51
CA GLU A 628 -32.33 -4.44 63.67
C GLU A 628 -33.00 -5.01 64.93
N ASN A 629 -33.76 -4.16 65.62
CA ASN A 629 -34.36 -4.42 66.94
C ASN A 629 -35.62 -5.30 66.80
N PHE A 630 -35.48 -6.63 66.89
CA PHE A 630 -36.66 -7.52 66.90
C PHE A 630 -37.46 -7.38 68.21
N PRO A 631 -38.81 -7.32 68.17
CA PRO A 631 -39.62 -7.28 69.38
C PRO A 631 -39.43 -8.58 70.19
N THR A 632 -39.29 -8.46 71.51
CA THR A 632 -39.05 -9.61 72.40
C THR A 632 -40.28 -9.92 73.25
N ILE A 633 -40.52 -11.20 73.53
CA ILE A 633 -41.58 -11.68 74.44
C ILE A 633 -40.99 -12.44 75.62
N ALA A 634 -41.45 -12.12 76.83
CA ALA A 634 -41.03 -12.81 78.04
C ALA A 634 -41.66 -14.21 78.13
N CYS A 635 -40.85 -15.22 78.44
CA CYS A 635 -41.34 -16.58 78.66
C CYS A 635 -42.26 -16.62 79.89
N PRO A 636 -43.48 -17.18 79.82
CA PRO A 636 -44.41 -17.19 80.96
C PRO A 636 -43.85 -17.90 82.20
N GLN A 637 -42.91 -18.84 82.00
CA GLN A 637 -42.40 -19.69 83.08
C GLN A 637 -41.09 -19.19 83.69
N CYS A 638 -40.16 -18.65 82.89
CA CYS A 638 -38.85 -18.18 83.39
C CYS A 638 -38.61 -16.67 83.19
N GLN A 639 -39.57 -15.95 82.61
CA GLN A 639 -39.55 -14.50 82.35
C GLN A 639 -38.37 -13.99 81.48
N THR A 640 -37.55 -14.89 80.94
CA THR A 640 -36.49 -14.54 79.98
C THR A 640 -37.10 -14.00 78.68
N SER A 641 -36.61 -12.85 78.21
CA SER A 641 -37.09 -12.23 76.97
C SER A 641 -36.48 -12.91 75.74
N ASN A 642 -37.32 -13.36 74.80
CA ASN A 642 -36.88 -14.05 73.59
C ASN A 642 -37.32 -13.24 72.36
N PRO A 643 -36.44 -12.95 71.39
CA PRO A 643 -36.79 -12.19 70.19
C PRO A 643 -37.71 -12.99 69.26
N VAL A 644 -38.71 -12.32 68.70
CA VAL A 644 -39.61 -12.89 67.69
C VAL A 644 -39.13 -12.43 66.32
N THR A 645 -38.54 -13.34 65.55
CA THR A 645 -37.87 -13.07 64.27
C THR A 645 -38.77 -13.24 63.02
N SER A 646 -40.07 -13.54 63.19
CA SER A 646 -41.01 -13.74 62.08
C SER A 646 -42.45 -13.41 62.46
N ASP A 647 -43.22 -12.89 61.50
CA ASP A 647 -44.62 -12.47 61.67
C ASP A 647 -45.67 -13.52 61.29
N LEU A 648 -45.26 -14.68 60.75
CA LEU A 648 -46.19 -15.78 60.44
C LEU A 648 -46.72 -16.42 61.74
N ARG A 649 -48.02 -16.72 61.80
CA ARG A 649 -48.68 -17.34 62.97
C ARG A 649 -49.48 -18.59 62.54
N PRO A 650 -49.51 -19.67 63.36
CA PRO A 650 -48.88 -19.79 64.66
C PRO A 650 -47.38 -20.15 64.59
N ILE A 651 -46.54 -19.40 65.30
CA ILE A 651 -45.09 -19.64 65.40
C ILE A 651 -44.74 -20.33 66.72
N ARG A 652 -43.74 -21.21 66.67
CA ARG A 652 -43.19 -21.90 67.84
C ARG A 652 -41.74 -21.49 67.99
N ILE A 653 -41.43 -20.70 69.03
CA ILE A 653 -40.05 -20.31 69.37
C ILE A 653 -39.60 -21.08 70.62
N GLN A 654 -38.35 -21.51 70.65
CA GLN A 654 -37.76 -22.13 71.84
C GLN A 654 -37.27 -21.02 72.77
N CYS A 655 -37.58 -21.09 74.05
CA CYS A 655 -37.10 -20.12 75.03
C CYS A 655 -35.64 -20.40 75.42
N ASP A 656 -34.76 -19.40 75.32
CA ASP A 656 -33.33 -19.51 75.67
C ASP A 656 -33.10 -19.82 77.16
N GLY A 657 -34.01 -19.39 78.04
CA GLY A 657 -33.86 -19.57 79.49
C GLY A 657 -34.23 -20.96 80.01
N CYS A 658 -35.29 -21.56 79.46
CA CYS A 658 -35.83 -22.84 79.98
C CYS A 658 -36.06 -23.92 78.92
N ASN A 659 -35.63 -23.68 77.67
CA ASN A 659 -35.74 -24.59 76.52
C ASN A 659 -37.15 -25.12 76.21
N ARG A 660 -38.21 -24.53 76.77
CA ARG A 660 -39.59 -24.86 76.42
C ARG A 660 -40.04 -24.09 75.18
N ILE A 661 -40.91 -24.73 74.41
CA ILE A 661 -41.48 -24.16 73.18
C ILE A 661 -42.63 -23.23 73.55
N ILE A 662 -42.46 -21.94 73.25
CA ILE A 662 -43.51 -20.92 73.32
C ILE A 662 -44.23 -20.91 71.97
N LYS A 663 -45.53 -21.23 71.98
CA LYS A 663 -46.40 -21.15 70.80
C LYS A 663 -47.14 -19.81 70.82
N ILE A 664 -46.87 -18.94 69.85
CA ILE A 664 -47.59 -17.69 69.64
C ILE A 664 -48.63 -17.94 68.55
N VAL A 665 -49.91 -17.89 68.92
CA VAL A 665 -51.06 -17.93 68.00
C VAL A 665 -51.50 -16.49 67.70
N ALA A 666 -52.21 -16.29 66.58
CA ALA A 666 -52.64 -14.97 66.10
C ALA A 666 -53.48 -14.21 67.13
#